data_AF-A0A928E1Y4-F1
#
_entry.id   AF-A0A928E1Y4-F1
#
_cell.length_a   1.000
_cell.length_b   1.000
_cell.length_c   1.000
_cell.angle_alpha   90.00
_cell.angle_beta   90.00
_cell.angle_gamma   90.00
#
_symmetry.space_group_name_H-M   'P 1'
#
loop_
_entity.id
_entity.type
_entity.pdbx_description
1 polymer ?
#
loop_
_entity_poly.entity_id
_entity_poly.type
_entity_poly.pdbx_seq_one_letter_code
_entity_poly.pdbx_strand_id
1 'polypeptide(L)'
;MANMKDFLTAYYNRLIFREMSHEQFVQFCGYIKDKKATDNQKIWAEELLKKDPVTGEFETVPGTNIYVKKEIPDPQDPADELYLGADDKEWKKLFKAFQTAFQSMDGAKNSFKYNDKANKFLEKYFGSHTTGTTTVQHLFQYTKATPAARAKIGPAPAGAATVTLHGFLTKYRNRLELQLKNWGVLNDDFSYDDLLSGIASEKYNKNPKFRKQMEHVAQVIDGYIAGDTTMQARLGISNPNDIPDCGDLAQWFDDDNIPTFRLQQFKNEYPILLNTLRKESKVREVFEQYDEGKISGPLNKALANQSYDNPNSDDYVQPKREDTLTIPERLSEWWGDTYSDCLEKYIKLSGDRLYFSPQAKAIAGKLPKDLKKTDGLDGVLKHTGSIRSKLKEARDFESAKHVEWFEKTLTALKNDKKLSKVWAGALKNGTHMQALVKEIMIRAIKEGKVKEAKTALELISVLHYGYTTSKVMDTLAKTDFTVFSDKSLSFNKTDGVKFVTNALDKGIKTAFMGIGYGITIIGNAIKLSGRKINKFSDKNGNFKSEHDQYLQQQQNDKQSLQNLLTSERAQRTNTEATINTITAGRTVAQTQTDLTNDIGNLETIINNFCATEIQTLEQAINQTVYNVNATGTWAPIANNAELTALDAFLNSISGDTLAAMPTLTGTDPSIPALQNHLNTIAAQHANLVTNRGQLANKQQSLDDLINGTELLTQLTAQITEHENEVNNWDANHIDELEELVKYWNMLETGRNTHMGPMYNWLRNLKKKNAQKRFNQEIPNIISAYNQSHTIAA
;
A
#
# COMPACT_ATOMS: atom_id res chain seq x y z
N MET A 1 40.24 -42.80 4.29
CA MET A 1 39.15 -43.39 5.08
C MET A 1 39.01 -42.56 6.34
N ALA A 2 37.86 -41.93 6.54
CA ALA A 2 37.61 -41.17 7.76
C ALA A 2 37.24 -42.12 8.91
N ASN A 3 37.57 -41.73 10.13
CA ASN A 3 37.05 -42.41 11.31
C ASN A 3 35.69 -41.80 11.71
N MET A 4 34.93 -42.51 12.55
CA MET A 4 33.62 -42.07 13.04
C MET A 4 33.63 -40.65 13.62
N LYS A 5 34.69 -40.27 14.34
CA LYS A 5 34.76 -38.96 15.02
C LYS A 5 34.95 -37.82 14.02
N ASP A 6 35.80 -38.02 13.02
CA ASP A 6 36.04 -37.03 11.96
C ASP A 6 34.78 -36.83 11.13
N PHE A 7 34.10 -37.93 10.78
CA PHE A 7 32.79 -37.90 10.13
C PHE A 7 31.77 -37.10 10.95
N LEU A 8 31.55 -37.44 12.22
CA LEU A 8 30.57 -36.76 13.07
C LEU A 8 30.86 -35.26 13.22
N THR A 9 32.14 -34.91 13.36
CA THR A 9 32.56 -33.51 13.51
C THR A 9 32.22 -32.70 12.27
N ALA A 10 32.61 -33.18 11.08
CA ALA A 10 32.33 -32.48 9.84
C ALA A 10 30.84 -32.54 9.45
N TYR A 11 30.13 -33.63 9.75
CA TYR A 11 28.69 -33.75 9.57
C TYR A 11 27.95 -32.67 10.36
N TYR A 12 28.23 -32.53 11.66
CA TYR A 12 27.56 -31.52 12.49
C TYR A 12 27.95 -30.10 12.12
N ASN A 13 29.23 -29.84 11.84
CA ASN A 13 29.69 -28.52 11.37
C ASN A 13 28.98 -28.10 10.07
N ARG A 14 28.82 -29.01 9.11
CA ARG A 14 28.12 -28.71 7.85
C ARG A 14 26.60 -28.60 8.05
N LEU A 15 26.01 -29.44 8.89
CA LEU A 15 24.59 -29.40 9.21
C LEU A 15 24.21 -28.04 9.82
N ILE A 16 24.91 -27.62 10.88
CA ILE A 16 24.66 -26.36 11.60
C ILE A 16 24.84 -25.15 10.67
N PHE A 17 25.91 -25.14 9.87
CA PHE A 17 26.19 -24.08 8.90
C PHE A 17 25.19 -24.04 7.73
N ARG A 18 24.68 -25.18 7.26
CA ARG A 18 23.63 -25.22 6.24
C ARG A 18 22.31 -24.66 6.76
N GLU A 19 22.00 -24.89 8.03
CA GLU A 19 20.79 -24.38 8.69
C GLU A 19 20.86 -22.90 9.07
N MET A 20 22.01 -22.25 8.91
CA MET A 20 22.11 -20.78 8.93
C MET A 20 21.10 -20.19 7.95
N SER A 21 20.30 -19.24 8.43
CA SER A 21 19.25 -18.60 7.61
C SER A 21 19.85 -17.97 6.35
N HIS A 22 19.06 -17.88 5.28
CA HIS A 22 19.55 -17.31 4.02
C HIS A 22 20.12 -15.90 4.19
N GLU A 23 19.47 -15.07 5.00
CA GLU A 23 19.89 -13.70 5.31
C GLU A 23 21.22 -13.65 6.07
N GLN A 24 21.40 -14.50 7.08
CA GLN A 24 22.66 -14.61 7.81
C GLN A 24 23.77 -15.12 6.89
N PHE A 25 23.47 -16.09 6.03
CA PHE A 25 24.45 -16.63 5.09
C PHE A 25 24.92 -15.59 4.07
N VAL A 26 24.02 -14.73 3.60
CA VAL A 26 24.38 -13.59 2.73
C VAL A 26 25.29 -12.59 3.46
N GLN A 27 25.04 -12.28 4.75
CA GLN A 27 25.96 -11.43 5.52
C GLN A 27 27.32 -12.09 5.72
N PHE A 28 27.33 -13.36 6.08
CA PHE A 28 28.57 -14.12 6.20
C PHE A 28 29.40 -14.07 4.90
N CYS A 29 28.77 -14.28 3.73
CA CYS A 29 29.44 -14.12 2.44
C CYS A 29 29.98 -12.70 2.25
N GLY A 30 29.23 -11.69 2.69
CA GLY A 30 29.68 -10.29 2.72
C GLY A 30 30.92 -10.06 3.59
N TYR A 31 30.94 -10.58 4.82
CA TYR A 31 32.08 -10.47 5.73
C TYR A 31 33.35 -11.12 5.19
N ILE A 32 33.21 -12.28 4.52
CA ILE A 32 34.34 -12.96 3.88
C ILE A 32 34.86 -12.13 2.69
N LYS A 33 33.96 -11.65 1.82
CA LYS A 33 34.34 -10.83 0.67
C LYS A 33 35.00 -9.51 1.08
N ASP A 34 34.45 -8.84 2.09
CA ASP A 34 34.95 -7.55 2.59
C ASP A 34 36.17 -7.70 3.53
N LYS A 35 36.65 -8.93 3.77
CA LYS A 35 37.75 -9.25 4.69
C LYS A 35 37.51 -8.77 6.14
N LYS A 36 36.24 -8.76 6.56
CA LYS A 36 35.78 -8.35 7.90
C LYS A 36 35.40 -9.52 8.82
N ALA A 37 35.50 -10.76 8.33
CA ALA A 37 35.19 -11.95 9.11
C ALA A 37 36.11 -12.10 10.33
N THR A 38 35.57 -12.59 11.44
CA THR A 38 36.35 -13.00 12.62
C THR A 38 37.24 -14.20 12.29
N ASP A 39 38.20 -14.51 13.16
CA ASP A 39 39.11 -15.62 12.90
C ASP A 39 38.38 -16.97 12.84
N ASN A 40 37.36 -17.20 13.66
CA ASN A 40 36.54 -18.40 13.57
C ASN A 40 35.69 -18.41 12.29
N GLN A 41 35.13 -17.27 11.87
CA GLN A 41 34.37 -17.17 10.61
C GLN A 41 35.25 -17.44 9.38
N LYS A 42 36.53 -17.05 9.40
CA LYS A 42 37.49 -17.42 8.35
C LYS A 42 37.73 -18.93 8.31
N ILE A 43 37.89 -19.55 9.48
CA ILE A 43 38.01 -21.01 9.59
C ILE A 43 36.75 -21.70 9.04
N TRP A 44 35.56 -21.19 9.35
CA TRP A 44 34.31 -21.71 8.79
C TRP A 44 34.26 -21.59 7.27
N ALA A 45 34.71 -20.47 6.69
CA ALA A 45 34.75 -20.31 5.24
C ALA A 45 35.65 -21.36 4.59
N GLU A 46 36.87 -21.52 5.11
CA GLU A 46 37.84 -22.52 4.64
C GLU A 46 37.29 -23.96 4.74
N GLU A 47 36.66 -24.30 5.87
CA GLU A 47 36.20 -25.67 6.12
C GLU A 47 34.85 -26.00 5.48
N LEU A 48 33.96 -25.02 5.29
CA LEU A 48 32.53 -25.24 5.01
C LEU A 48 32.04 -24.62 3.68
N LEU A 49 32.82 -23.79 3.00
CA LEU A 49 32.52 -23.34 1.63
C LEU A 49 33.28 -24.18 0.59
N LYS A 50 32.66 -24.35 -0.58
CA LYS A 50 33.28 -25.06 -1.69
C LYS A 50 34.34 -24.19 -2.37
N LYS A 51 35.47 -24.79 -2.73
CA LYS A 51 36.54 -24.15 -3.48
C LYS A 51 36.64 -24.78 -4.86
N ASP A 52 36.91 -23.94 -5.86
CA ASP A 52 37.21 -24.39 -7.20
C ASP A 52 38.55 -25.15 -7.16
N PRO A 53 38.59 -26.41 -7.65
CA PRO A 53 39.78 -27.25 -7.56
C PRO A 53 40.94 -26.77 -8.43
N VAL A 54 40.69 -25.90 -9.41
CA VAL A 54 41.68 -25.36 -10.34
C VAL A 54 42.22 -24.02 -9.85
N THR A 55 41.36 -23.11 -9.39
CA THR A 55 41.78 -21.76 -8.97
C THR A 55 42.09 -21.66 -7.48
N GLY A 56 41.57 -22.57 -6.65
CA GLY A 56 41.67 -22.52 -5.19
C GLY A 56 40.80 -21.44 -4.53
N GLU A 57 40.02 -20.69 -5.32
CA GLU A 57 39.11 -19.65 -4.84
C GLU A 57 37.76 -20.23 -4.42
N PHE A 58 37.01 -19.51 -3.59
CA PHE A 58 35.66 -19.94 -3.20
C PHE A 58 34.70 -19.89 -4.38
N GLU A 59 33.97 -20.98 -4.63
CA GLU A 59 32.95 -21.02 -5.67
C GLU A 59 31.77 -20.11 -5.31
N THR A 60 31.26 -19.39 -6.30
CA THR A 60 30.06 -18.54 -6.18
C THR A 60 28.92 -19.06 -7.04
N VAL A 61 27.68 -18.89 -6.58
CA VAL A 61 26.50 -19.17 -7.39
C VAL A 61 26.51 -18.24 -8.62
N PRO A 62 26.40 -18.76 -9.87
CA PRO A 62 26.50 -17.97 -11.08
C PRO A 62 25.60 -16.73 -11.08
N GLY A 63 26.18 -15.57 -11.41
CA GLY A 63 25.45 -14.29 -11.44
C GLY A 63 25.18 -13.67 -10.06
N THR A 64 25.75 -14.21 -8.98
CA THR A 64 25.57 -13.69 -7.61
C THR A 64 26.90 -13.52 -6.86
N ASN A 65 26.87 -12.81 -5.73
CA ASN A 65 27.99 -12.70 -4.79
C ASN A 65 27.91 -13.71 -3.63
N ILE A 66 27.14 -14.80 -3.79
CA ILE A 66 26.88 -15.77 -2.73
C ILE A 66 27.78 -16.99 -2.94
N TYR A 67 28.53 -17.37 -1.92
CA TYR A 67 29.40 -18.55 -1.96
C TYR A 67 28.60 -19.86 -1.88
N VAL A 68 29.15 -20.93 -2.44
CA VAL A 68 28.54 -22.27 -2.42
C VAL A 68 28.92 -23.00 -1.12
N LYS A 69 27.92 -23.44 -0.34
CA LYS A 69 28.14 -24.28 0.85
C LYS A 69 28.61 -25.68 0.43
N LYS A 70 29.52 -26.30 1.19
CA LYS A 70 29.83 -27.73 1.03
C LYS A 70 28.60 -28.58 1.34
N GLU A 71 28.44 -29.68 0.62
CA GLU A 71 27.37 -30.65 0.86
C GLU A 71 27.57 -31.39 2.18
N ILE A 72 26.47 -31.83 2.79
CA ILE A 72 26.54 -32.70 3.98
C ILE A 72 27.28 -33.97 3.55
N PRO A 73 28.29 -34.44 4.32
CA PRO A 73 29.07 -35.58 3.90
C PRO A 73 28.19 -36.82 3.80
N ASP A 74 28.35 -37.58 2.73
CA ASP A 74 27.69 -38.89 2.60
C ASP A 74 28.67 -40.01 2.99
N PRO A 75 28.55 -40.55 4.22
CA PRO A 75 29.42 -41.63 4.69
C PRO A 75 29.20 -42.96 3.96
N GLN A 76 28.21 -43.03 3.05
CA GLN A 76 27.94 -44.19 2.20
C GLN A 76 28.53 -44.06 0.79
N ASP A 77 28.85 -42.85 0.33
CA ASP A 77 29.41 -42.63 -1.01
C ASP A 77 30.93 -42.86 -0.99
N PRO A 78 31.46 -43.84 -1.75
CA PRO A 78 32.89 -44.08 -1.84
C PRO A 78 33.70 -42.90 -2.40
N ALA A 79 33.05 -41.96 -3.09
CA ALA A 79 33.68 -40.74 -3.61
C ALA A 79 33.75 -39.60 -2.59
N ASP A 80 33.04 -39.69 -1.46
CA ASP A 80 33.07 -38.67 -0.41
C ASP A 80 34.32 -38.81 0.47
N GLU A 81 34.92 -37.68 0.83
CA GLU A 81 36.14 -37.63 1.66
C GLU A 81 35.94 -38.22 3.07
N LEU A 82 34.68 -38.28 3.55
CA LEU A 82 34.28 -38.83 4.84
C LEU A 82 33.58 -40.18 4.74
N TYR A 83 33.81 -40.92 3.65
CA TYR A 83 33.38 -42.31 3.50
C TYR A 83 33.86 -43.18 4.68
N LEU A 84 32.92 -43.86 5.34
CA LEU A 84 33.17 -44.69 6.53
C LEU A 84 33.62 -46.14 6.21
N GLY A 85 34.05 -46.38 4.97
CA GLY A 85 34.71 -47.61 4.55
C GLY A 85 33.76 -48.75 4.14
N ALA A 86 34.28 -49.64 3.29
CA ALA A 86 33.53 -50.79 2.75
C ALA A 86 33.46 -52.00 3.71
N ASP A 87 34.30 -52.03 4.75
CA ASP A 87 34.38 -53.12 5.74
C ASP A 87 33.40 -52.96 6.91
N ASP A 88 32.56 -51.91 6.86
CA ASP A 88 31.57 -51.55 7.86
C ASP A 88 32.12 -51.33 9.28
N LYS A 89 33.44 -51.25 9.46
CA LYS A 89 34.05 -51.19 10.79
C LYS A 89 33.66 -49.91 11.54
N GLU A 90 33.73 -48.76 10.88
CA GLU A 90 33.32 -47.48 11.48
C GLU A 90 31.80 -47.36 11.60
N TRP A 91 31.04 -47.94 10.66
CA TRP A 91 29.58 -48.06 10.75
C TRP A 91 29.14 -48.83 11.99
N LYS A 92 29.79 -49.96 12.27
CA LYS A 92 29.52 -50.76 13.48
C LYS A 92 29.88 -49.99 14.75
N LYS A 93 30.98 -49.21 14.77
CA LYS A 93 31.31 -48.35 15.92
C LYS A 93 30.22 -47.32 16.19
N LEU A 94 29.72 -46.65 15.15
CA LEU A 94 28.65 -45.67 15.28
C LEU A 94 27.34 -46.31 15.74
N PHE A 95 26.98 -47.45 15.17
CA PHE A 95 25.81 -48.23 15.59
C PHE A 95 25.88 -48.58 17.08
N LYS A 96 27.04 -49.09 17.53
CA LYS A 96 27.25 -49.45 18.94
C LYS A 96 27.18 -48.25 19.87
N ALA A 97 27.71 -47.09 19.46
CA ALA A 97 27.61 -45.88 20.27
C ALA A 97 26.15 -45.50 20.54
N PHE A 98 25.28 -45.54 19.52
CA PHE A 98 23.84 -45.35 19.71
C PHE A 98 23.21 -46.46 20.55
N GLN A 99 23.52 -47.73 20.29
CA GLN A 99 22.97 -48.85 21.03
C GLN A 99 23.29 -48.74 22.52
N THR A 100 24.54 -48.47 22.89
CA THR A 100 24.97 -48.32 24.29
C THR A 100 24.29 -47.13 24.96
N ALA A 101 24.14 -46.00 24.26
CA ALA A 101 23.44 -44.84 24.76
C ALA A 101 21.97 -45.16 25.05
N PHE A 102 21.26 -45.78 24.10
CA PHE A 102 19.85 -46.14 24.27
C PHE A 102 19.63 -47.22 25.35
N GLN A 103 20.51 -48.22 25.46
CA GLN A 103 20.47 -49.19 26.56
C GLN A 103 20.61 -48.51 27.93
N SER A 104 21.54 -47.56 28.03
CA SER A 104 21.77 -46.83 29.28
C SER A 104 20.63 -45.87 29.61
N MET A 105 20.06 -45.20 28.60
CA MET A 105 18.85 -44.40 28.72
C MET A 105 17.68 -45.24 29.21
N ASP A 106 17.42 -46.39 28.60
CA ASP A 106 16.32 -47.26 29.02
C ASP A 106 16.51 -47.81 30.44
N GLY A 107 17.74 -48.23 30.78
CA GLY A 107 18.09 -48.64 32.14
C GLY A 107 17.92 -47.51 33.18
N ALA A 108 17.93 -46.25 32.75
CA ALA A 108 17.72 -45.07 33.57
C ALA A 108 16.39 -44.35 33.27
N LYS A 109 15.44 -44.95 32.56
CA LYS A 109 14.22 -44.29 32.06
C LYS A 109 13.42 -43.56 33.14
N ASN A 110 13.47 -44.05 34.38
CA ASN A 110 12.83 -43.43 35.54
C ASN A 110 13.42 -42.07 35.92
N SER A 111 14.71 -41.82 35.65
CA SER A 111 15.38 -40.55 36.00
C SER A 111 14.95 -39.38 35.12
N PHE A 112 14.46 -39.67 33.90
CA PHE A 112 13.94 -38.67 32.96
C PHE A 112 12.49 -38.95 32.55
N LYS A 113 11.70 -39.62 33.39
CA LYS A 113 10.31 -40.03 33.11
C LYS A 113 9.38 -38.90 32.65
N TYR A 114 9.65 -37.65 33.03
CA TYR A 114 8.87 -36.46 32.65
C TYR A 114 9.34 -35.78 31.36
N ASN A 115 10.38 -36.30 30.70
CA ASN A 115 10.86 -35.79 29.42
C ASN A 115 10.26 -36.61 28.26
N ASP A 116 9.02 -36.26 27.89
CA ASP A 116 8.25 -36.95 26.83
C ASP A 116 9.01 -37.06 25.50
N LYS A 117 9.80 -36.05 25.15
CA LYS A 117 10.56 -36.04 23.90
C LYS A 117 11.68 -37.07 23.91
N ALA A 118 12.45 -37.14 25.01
CA ALA A 118 13.49 -38.15 25.19
C ALA A 118 12.91 -39.57 25.28
N ASN A 119 11.77 -39.75 25.95
CA ASN A 119 11.06 -41.03 26.01
C ASN A 119 10.59 -41.49 24.63
N LYS A 120 9.95 -40.61 23.86
CA LYS A 120 9.52 -40.93 22.49
C LYS A 120 10.70 -41.23 21.56
N PHE A 121 11.81 -40.52 21.71
CA PHE A 121 13.02 -40.79 20.95
C PHE A 121 13.59 -42.18 21.27
N LEU A 122 13.68 -42.54 22.55
CA LEU A 122 14.10 -43.87 22.99
C LEU A 122 13.15 -44.95 22.47
N GLU A 123 11.84 -44.81 22.71
CA GLU A 123 10.81 -45.81 22.35
C GLU A 123 10.69 -46.04 20.84
N LYS A 124 11.01 -45.03 20.02
CA LYS A 124 10.98 -45.15 18.56
C LYS A 124 12.06 -46.10 18.03
N TYR A 125 13.25 -46.07 18.63
CA TYR A 125 14.44 -46.71 18.06
C TYR A 125 14.96 -47.89 18.90
N PHE A 126 14.53 -48.04 20.15
CA PHE A 126 15.08 -49.02 21.08
C PHE A 126 14.04 -50.01 21.62
N GLY A 127 14.44 -51.28 21.71
CA GLY A 127 13.66 -52.35 22.33
C GLY A 127 12.76 -53.10 21.33
N SER A 128 11.56 -53.45 21.78
CA SER A 128 10.56 -54.14 20.95
C SER A 128 9.16 -53.63 21.26
N HIS A 129 8.34 -53.45 20.23
CA HIS A 129 6.94 -53.11 20.37
C HIS A 129 6.06 -54.29 19.95
N THR A 130 5.09 -54.65 20.79
CA THR A 130 4.14 -55.72 20.50
C THR A 130 2.79 -55.09 20.20
N THR A 131 2.30 -55.27 18.97
CA THR A 131 0.95 -54.87 18.56
C THR A 131 0.16 -56.14 18.25
N GLY A 132 -0.80 -56.50 19.11
CA GLY A 132 -1.51 -57.78 18.99
C GLY A 132 -0.59 -58.98 19.20
N THR A 133 -0.48 -59.87 18.21
CA THR A 133 0.41 -61.05 18.24
C THR A 133 1.79 -60.80 17.61
N THR A 134 2.02 -59.64 17.00
CA THR A 134 3.26 -59.33 16.28
C THR A 134 4.19 -58.50 17.15
N THR A 135 5.40 -59.01 17.40
CA THR A 135 6.47 -58.25 18.08
C THR A 135 7.43 -57.70 17.03
N VAL A 136 7.38 -56.40 16.81
CA VAL A 136 8.33 -55.68 15.96
C VAL A 136 9.54 -55.30 16.80
N GLN A 137 10.69 -55.75 16.36
CA GLN A 137 11.98 -55.43 16.94
C GLN A 137 12.44 -54.07 16.42
N HIS A 138 12.72 -53.11 17.30
CA HIS A 138 13.26 -51.81 16.88
C HIS A 138 14.73 -51.92 16.44
N LEU A 139 15.24 -50.83 15.87
CA LEU A 139 16.58 -50.74 15.29
C LEU A 139 17.69 -51.14 16.27
N PHE A 140 17.59 -50.68 17.50
CA PHE A 140 18.54 -50.97 18.58
C PHE A 140 17.91 -51.87 19.64
N GLN A 141 18.73 -52.72 20.25
CA GLN A 141 18.28 -53.69 21.24
C GLN A 141 19.21 -53.77 22.44
N TYR A 142 18.71 -54.40 23.49
CA TYR A 142 19.56 -54.91 24.55
C TYR A 142 20.56 -55.91 23.97
N THR A 143 21.83 -55.75 24.34
CA THR A 143 22.81 -56.81 24.19
C THR A 143 22.35 -57.98 25.04
N LYS A 144 22.46 -59.17 24.49
CA LYS A 144 22.15 -60.41 25.19
C LYS A 144 23.46 -61.14 25.49
N ALA A 145 23.58 -61.62 26.72
CA ALA A 145 24.55 -62.66 27.03
C ALA A 145 24.30 -63.86 26.11
N THR A 146 25.39 -64.41 25.55
CA THR A 146 25.33 -65.61 24.73
C THR A 146 24.78 -66.78 25.58
N PRO A 147 24.18 -67.81 24.97
CA PRO A 147 23.71 -68.97 25.71
C PRO A 147 24.79 -69.59 26.63
N ALA A 148 26.05 -69.63 26.15
CA ALA A 148 27.19 -70.10 26.92
C ALA A 148 27.50 -69.20 28.14
N ALA A 149 27.45 -67.88 27.97
CA ALA A 149 27.70 -66.94 29.05
C ALA A 149 26.59 -66.94 30.11
N ARG A 150 25.32 -67.06 29.71
CA ARG A 150 24.20 -67.18 30.66
C ARG A 150 24.38 -68.37 31.59
N ALA A 151 24.87 -69.49 31.05
CA ALA A 151 25.17 -70.68 31.83
C ALA A 151 26.34 -70.48 32.82
N LYS A 152 27.27 -69.54 32.56
CA LYS A 152 28.37 -69.18 33.47
C LYS A 152 27.98 -68.07 34.47
N ILE A 153 27.09 -67.15 34.10
CA ILE A 153 26.74 -65.97 34.92
C ILE A 153 25.61 -66.25 35.91
N GLY A 154 24.50 -66.84 35.43
CA GLY A 154 23.22 -66.91 36.16
C GLY A 154 23.20 -67.90 37.34
N PRO A 155 22.08 -67.99 38.08
CA PRO A 155 21.92 -69.01 39.11
C PRO A 155 22.06 -70.42 38.50
N ALA A 156 22.86 -71.27 39.15
CA ALA A 156 23.07 -72.63 38.69
C ALA A 156 21.74 -73.42 38.68
N PRO A 157 21.41 -74.15 37.60
CA PRO A 157 20.31 -75.11 37.62
C PRO A 157 20.56 -76.15 38.71
N ALA A 158 19.52 -76.57 39.42
CA ALA A 158 19.64 -77.62 40.44
C ALA A 158 20.25 -78.90 39.82
N GLY A 159 21.41 -79.33 40.33
CA GLY A 159 22.13 -80.52 39.84
C GLY A 159 23.17 -80.28 38.74
N ALA A 160 23.44 -79.03 38.33
CA ALA A 160 24.49 -78.72 37.36
C ALA A 160 25.90 -78.84 37.99
N ALA A 161 26.84 -79.45 37.27
CA ALA A 161 28.24 -79.61 37.69
C ALA A 161 29.10 -78.34 37.49
N THR A 162 28.56 -77.32 36.82
CA THR A 162 29.27 -76.09 36.47
C THR A 162 29.10 -75.03 37.56
N VAL A 163 30.21 -74.50 38.08
CA VAL A 163 30.18 -73.36 39.01
C VAL A 163 29.84 -72.09 38.24
N THR A 164 28.77 -71.42 38.66
CA THR A 164 28.37 -70.13 38.09
C THR A 164 28.84 -68.96 38.94
N LEU A 165 29.00 -67.78 38.34
CA LEU A 165 29.35 -66.55 39.04
C LEU A 165 28.35 -66.24 40.17
N HIS A 166 27.04 -66.30 39.87
CA HIS A 166 26.00 -66.13 40.88
C HIS A 166 26.11 -67.17 42.02
N GLY A 167 26.34 -68.44 41.68
CA GLY A 167 26.47 -69.52 42.65
C GLY A 167 27.67 -69.31 43.59
N PHE A 168 28.81 -68.92 43.04
CA PHE A 168 30.02 -68.60 43.79
C PHE A 168 29.82 -67.42 44.74
N LEU A 169 29.28 -66.30 44.22
CA LEU A 169 28.97 -65.11 45.01
C LEU A 169 27.97 -65.41 46.13
N THR A 170 27.03 -66.33 45.90
CA THR A 170 26.05 -66.74 46.94
C THR A 170 26.73 -67.61 48.01
N LYS A 171 27.52 -68.61 47.61
CA LYS A 171 28.18 -69.57 48.51
C LYS A 171 29.16 -68.89 49.48
N TYR A 172 29.93 -67.92 49.00
CA TYR A 172 30.99 -67.26 49.77
C TYR A 172 30.66 -65.83 50.22
N ARG A 173 29.37 -65.46 50.18
CA ARG A 173 28.85 -64.10 50.43
C ARG A 173 29.53 -63.36 51.58
N ASN A 174 29.51 -63.94 52.79
CA ASN A 174 29.98 -63.27 54.02
C ASN A 174 31.45 -62.81 53.93
N ARG A 175 32.29 -63.51 53.17
CA ARG A 175 33.71 -63.18 53.04
C ARG A 175 33.98 -62.32 51.80
N LEU A 176 33.29 -62.60 50.68
CA LEU A 176 33.44 -61.84 49.44
C LEU A 176 32.90 -60.42 49.56
N GLU A 177 31.80 -60.19 50.27
CA GLU A 177 31.25 -58.85 50.45
C GLU A 177 32.25 -57.90 51.11
N LEU A 178 32.93 -58.36 52.16
CA LEU A 178 33.95 -57.57 52.84
C LEU A 178 35.15 -57.29 51.94
N GLN A 179 35.64 -58.28 51.19
CA GLN A 179 36.80 -58.11 50.32
C GLN A 179 36.50 -57.21 49.13
N LEU A 180 35.35 -57.36 48.47
CA LEU A 180 34.96 -56.50 47.35
C LEU A 180 34.73 -55.04 47.78
N LYS A 181 34.25 -54.80 49.01
CA LYS A 181 34.21 -53.45 49.60
C LYS A 181 35.62 -52.90 49.84
N ASN A 182 36.53 -53.70 50.41
CA ASN A 182 37.93 -53.27 50.65
C ASN A 182 38.68 -52.94 49.35
N TRP A 183 38.38 -53.65 48.26
CA TRP A 183 38.94 -53.37 46.93
C TRP A 183 38.26 -52.20 46.20
N GLY A 184 37.25 -51.58 46.81
CA GLY A 184 36.52 -50.45 46.21
C GLY A 184 35.65 -50.84 45.01
N VAL A 185 35.40 -52.13 44.81
CA VAL A 185 34.53 -52.67 43.74
C VAL A 185 33.06 -52.46 44.09
N LEU A 186 32.75 -52.45 45.39
CA LEU A 186 31.42 -52.14 45.93
C LEU A 186 31.50 -50.85 46.75
N ASN A 187 30.42 -50.07 46.73
CA ASN A 187 30.31 -48.79 47.44
C ASN A 187 28.85 -48.54 47.87
N ASP A 188 28.59 -47.38 48.49
CA ASP A 188 27.24 -47.01 48.96
C ASP A 188 26.21 -46.91 47.80
N ASP A 189 26.68 -46.67 46.57
CA ASP A 189 25.83 -46.59 45.37
C ASP A 189 25.63 -47.95 44.66
N PHE A 190 26.40 -48.99 45.04
CA PHE A 190 26.33 -50.32 44.45
C PHE A 190 26.68 -51.40 45.49
N SER A 191 25.64 -51.95 46.11
CA SER A 191 25.78 -52.94 47.19
C SER A 191 25.98 -54.37 46.68
N TYR A 192 26.38 -55.27 47.58
CA TYR A 192 26.47 -56.71 47.26
C TYR A 192 25.11 -57.32 46.90
N ASP A 193 24.04 -56.83 47.53
CA ASP A 193 22.68 -57.25 47.20
C ASP A 193 22.22 -56.75 45.83
N ASP A 194 22.63 -55.54 45.43
CA ASP A 194 22.40 -55.04 44.06
C ASP A 194 23.10 -55.92 43.02
N LEU A 195 24.33 -56.38 43.32
CA LEU A 195 25.08 -57.29 42.47
C LEU A 195 24.37 -58.65 42.33
N LEU A 196 24.03 -59.32 43.44
CA LEU A 196 23.37 -60.63 43.41
C LEU A 196 21.99 -60.57 42.74
N SER A 197 21.14 -59.64 43.18
CA SER A 197 19.79 -59.48 42.62
C SER A 197 19.82 -59.10 41.15
N GLY A 198 20.77 -58.24 40.74
CA GLY A 198 20.94 -57.85 39.36
C GLY A 198 21.46 -58.98 38.46
N ILE A 199 22.31 -59.88 38.97
CA ILE A 199 22.71 -61.08 38.22
C ILE A 199 21.50 -62.03 38.08
N ALA A 200 20.77 -62.28 39.16
CA ALA A 200 19.60 -63.16 39.16
C ALA A 200 18.50 -62.68 38.21
N SER A 201 18.26 -61.36 38.13
CA SER A 201 17.24 -60.77 37.26
C SER A 201 17.71 -60.52 35.81
N GLU A 202 18.89 -61.01 35.43
CA GLU A 202 19.57 -60.72 34.16
C GLU A 202 19.71 -59.21 33.87
N LYS A 203 19.88 -58.37 34.91
CA LYS A 203 20.00 -56.90 34.77
C LYS A 203 21.19 -56.52 33.89
N TYR A 204 22.22 -57.36 33.80
CA TYR A 204 23.37 -57.21 32.90
C TYR A 204 23.01 -57.19 31.42
N ASN A 205 21.87 -57.78 31.00
CA ASN A 205 21.38 -57.67 29.62
C ASN A 205 20.79 -56.28 29.36
N LYS A 206 20.21 -55.64 30.38
CA LYS A 206 19.42 -54.40 30.24
C LYS A 206 20.17 -53.13 30.61
N ASN A 207 21.17 -53.22 31.49
CA ASN A 207 21.87 -52.06 32.04
C ASN A 207 23.39 -52.19 31.81
N PRO A 208 23.97 -51.37 30.91
CA PRO A 208 25.41 -51.40 30.62
C PRO A 208 26.31 -51.03 31.81
N LYS A 209 25.86 -50.13 32.70
CA LYS A 209 26.62 -49.76 33.91
C LYS A 209 26.70 -50.94 34.88
N PHE A 210 25.57 -51.62 35.09
CA PHE A 210 25.53 -52.85 35.89
C PHE A 210 26.41 -53.94 35.27
N ARG A 211 26.36 -54.11 33.95
CA ARG A 211 27.22 -55.07 33.24
C ARG A 211 28.70 -54.79 33.47
N LYS A 212 29.16 -53.55 33.27
CA LYS A 212 30.56 -53.15 33.52
C LYS A 212 30.98 -53.44 34.97
N GLN A 213 30.11 -53.19 35.95
CA GLN A 213 30.40 -53.50 37.35
C GLN A 213 30.48 -55.01 37.61
N MET A 214 29.56 -55.80 37.04
CA MET A 214 29.60 -57.26 37.10
C MET A 214 30.86 -57.84 36.44
N GLU A 215 31.24 -57.31 35.26
CA GLU A 215 32.47 -57.68 34.56
C GLU A 215 33.70 -57.34 35.40
N HIS A 216 33.73 -56.17 36.06
CA HIS A 216 34.81 -55.80 36.96
C HIS A 216 34.92 -56.75 38.15
N VAL A 217 33.80 -57.13 38.76
CA VAL A 217 33.76 -58.15 39.83
C VAL A 217 34.32 -59.48 39.30
N ALA A 218 33.91 -59.92 38.11
CA ALA A 218 34.38 -61.16 37.52
C ALA A 218 35.90 -61.12 37.22
N GLN A 219 36.42 -59.99 36.71
CA GLN A 219 37.86 -59.77 36.51
C GLN A 219 38.64 -59.82 37.82
N VAL A 220 38.10 -59.23 38.87
CA VAL A 220 38.74 -59.24 40.20
C VAL A 220 38.77 -60.65 40.78
N ILE A 221 37.70 -61.43 40.60
CA ILE A 221 37.66 -62.84 41.01
C ILE A 221 38.71 -63.65 40.23
N ASP A 222 38.77 -63.49 38.91
CA ASP A 222 39.73 -64.20 38.06
C ASP A 222 41.19 -63.82 38.41
N GLY A 223 41.47 -62.52 38.48
CA GLY A 223 42.83 -61.99 38.66
C GLY A 223 43.39 -62.12 40.07
N TYR A 224 42.56 -61.97 41.12
CA TYR A 224 43.03 -61.95 42.51
C TYR A 224 42.69 -63.20 43.32
N ILE A 225 41.75 -64.05 42.86
CA ILE A 225 41.33 -65.23 43.63
C ILE A 225 41.75 -66.52 42.91
N ALA A 226 41.59 -66.63 41.59
CA ALA A 226 41.87 -67.89 40.88
C ALA A 226 43.34 -68.34 40.97
N GLY A 227 44.30 -67.40 41.01
CA GLY A 227 45.74 -67.69 41.06
C GLY A 227 46.42 -67.58 42.44
N ASP A 228 45.72 -67.12 43.48
CA ASP A 228 46.31 -66.84 44.80
C ASP A 228 45.77 -67.78 45.89
N THR A 229 46.56 -68.79 46.26
CA THR A 229 46.22 -69.78 47.29
C THR A 229 46.05 -69.17 48.69
N THR A 230 46.71 -68.05 48.97
CA THR A 230 46.56 -67.32 50.24
C THR A 230 45.20 -66.61 50.28
N MET A 231 44.80 -66.01 49.17
CA MET A 231 43.47 -65.38 49.04
C MET A 231 42.36 -66.43 49.09
N GLN A 232 42.53 -67.58 48.43
CA GLN A 232 41.60 -68.70 48.50
C GLN A 232 41.41 -69.20 49.94
N ALA A 233 42.50 -69.37 50.70
CA ALA A 233 42.44 -69.76 52.10
C ALA A 233 41.71 -68.71 52.97
N ARG A 234 41.98 -67.40 52.76
CA ARG A 234 41.28 -66.31 53.46
C ARG A 234 39.77 -66.33 53.19
N LEU A 235 39.38 -66.59 51.94
CA LEU A 235 37.98 -66.71 51.54
C LEU A 235 37.34 -68.04 51.93
N GLY A 236 38.10 -68.99 52.48
CA GLY A 236 37.59 -70.30 52.91
C GLY A 236 37.25 -71.24 51.75
N ILE A 237 37.89 -71.02 50.61
CA ILE A 237 37.73 -71.84 49.41
C ILE A 237 38.68 -73.03 49.54
N SER A 238 38.13 -74.22 49.84
CA SER A 238 38.92 -75.45 50.02
C SER A 238 39.13 -76.25 48.73
N ASN A 239 38.33 -75.97 47.70
CA ASN A 239 38.40 -76.61 46.39
C ASN A 239 38.55 -75.53 45.31
N PRO A 240 39.68 -75.42 44.61
CA PRO A 240 39.87 -74.45 43.54
C PRO A 240 38.84 -74.55 42.41
N ASN A 241 38.25 -75.74 42.20
CA ASN A 241 37.17 -75.94 41.22
C ASN A 241 35.86 -75.25 41.63
N ASP A 242 35.76 -74.71 42.85
CA ASP A 242 34.62 -73.89 43.28
C ASP A 242 34.69 -72.46 42.74
N ILE A 243 35.76 -72.05 42.05
CA ILE A 243 35.93 -70.70 41.49
C ILE A 243 35.37 -70.68 40.06
N PRO A 244 34.51 -69.71 39.70
CA PRO A 244 33.95 -69.63 38.36
C PRO A 244 35.02 -69.20 37.34
N ASP A 245 35.06 -69.88 36.20
CA ASP A 245 35.92 -69.50 35.06
C ASP A 245 35.41 -68.20 34.41
N CYS A 246 36.18 -67.13 34.59
CA CYS A 246 35.89 -65.78 34.10
C CYS A 246 36.86 -65.29 33.02
N GLY A 247 37.72 -66.15 32.46
CA GLY A 247 38.79 -65.73 31.53
C GLY A 247 38.28 -65.18 30.18
N ASP A 248 37.10 -65.60 29.73
CA ASP A 248 36.52 -65.24 28.42
C ASP A 248 35.46 -64.13 28.46
N LEU A 249 35.53 -63.21 29.43
CA LEU A 249 34.53 -62.15 29.65
C LEU A 249 34.15 -61.38 28.38
N ALA A 250 35.10 -61.13 27.47
CA ALA A 250 34.85 -60.43 26.21
C ALA A 250 33.93 -61.20 25.24
N GLN A 251 33.84 -62.53 25.35
CA GLN A 251 32.97 -63.38 24.54
C GLN A 251 31.62 -63.66 25.20
N TRP A 252 31.39 -63.13 26.42
CA TRP A 252 30.17 -63.42 27.16
C TRP A 252 28.93 -62.75 26.56
N PHE A 253 29.15 -61.67 25.83
CA PHE A 253 28.09 -60.85 25.28
C PHE A 253 28.20 -60.80 23.77
N ASP A 254 27.05 -60.88 23.10
CA ASP A 254 27.00 -60.76 21.64
C ASP A 254 27.06 -59.28 21.20
N ASP A 255 28.06 -58.56 21.70
CA ASP A 255 28.24 -57.13 21.46
C ASP A 255 28.81 -56.85 20.06
N ASP A 256 29.43 -57.84 19.40
CA ASP A 256 30.04 -57.71 18.07
C ASP A 256 29.15 -58.12 16.89
N ASN A 257 28.12 -58.93 17.13
CA ASN A 257 27.24 -59.43 16.09
C ASN A 257 26.06 -58.49 15.85
N ILE A 258 26.24 -57.55 14.94
CA ILE A 258 25.17 -56.68 14.46
C ILE A 258 24.54 -57.34 13.23
N PRO A 259 23.25 -57.72 13.26
CA PRO A 259 22.60 -58.30 12.09
C PRO A 259 22.69 -57.36 10.88
N THR A 260 23.10 -57.89 9.72
CA THR A 260 23.34 -57.11 8.51
C THR A 260 22.15 -56.21 8.15
N PHE A 261 20.91 -56.70 8.29
CA PHE A 261 19.71 -55.92 7.98
C PHE A 261 19.53 -54.70 8.90
N ARG A 262 19.93 -54.79 10.19
CA ARG A 262 19.85 -53.65 11.12
C ARG A 262 20.93 -52.63 10.85
N LEU A 263 22.12 -53.09 10.49
CA LEU A 263 23.20 -52.19 10.10
C LEU A 263 22.82 -51.40 8.85
N GLN A 264 22.20 -52.05 7.86
CA GLN A 264 21.68 -51.39 6.66
C GLN A 264 20.52 -50.43 6.98
N GLN A 265 19.58 -50.83 7.84
CA GLN A 265 18.53 -49.93 8.31
C GLN A 265 19.13 -48.70 9.04
N PHE A 266 20.15 -48.90 9.86
CA PHE A 266 20.85 -47.80 10.54
C PHE A 266 21.53 -46.85 9.55
N LYS A 267 22.16 -47.36 8.49
CA LYS A 267 22.72 -46.54 7.41
C LYS A 267 21.67 -45.66 6.71
N ASN A 268 20.42 -46.07 6.69
CA ASN A 268 19.32 -45.24 6.17
C ASN A 268 18.78 -44.24 7.21
N GLU A 269 18.84 -44.58 8.49
CA GLU A 269 18.22 -43.80 9.56
C GLU A 269 19.18 -42.87 10.34
N TYR A 270 20.50 -43.04 10.20
CA TYR A 270 21.50 -42.22 10.88
C TYR A 270 21.30 -40.70 10.69
N PRO A 271 20.90 -40.17 9.50
CA PRO A 271 20.73 -38.72 9.34
C PRO A 271 19.60 -38.21 10.22
N ILE A 272 18.54 -39.00 10.38
CA ILE A 272 17.37 -38.65 11.20
C ILE A 272 17.78 -38.66 12.68
N LEU A 273 18.54 -39.66 13.12
CA LEU A 273 19.03 -39.75 14.49
C LEU A 273 19.92 -38.56 14.84
N LEU A 274 20.94 -38.26 14.02
CA LEU A 274 21.88 -37.16 14.26
C LEU A 274 21.17 -35.79 14.20
N ASN A 275 20.25 -35.59 13.24
CA ASN A 275 19.48 -34.36 13.12
C ASN A 275 18.51 -34.16 14.29
N THR A 276 17.92 -35.24 14.82
CA THR A 276 17.05 -35.17 16.01
C THR A 276 17.83 -34.68 17.23
N LEU A 277 19.04 -35.20 17.45
CA LEU A 277 19.93 -34.73 18.53
C LEU A 277 20.32 -33.25 18.35
N ARG A 278 20.48 -32.77 17.11
CA ARG A 278 20.73 -31.35 16.86
C ARG A 278 19.51 -30.48 17.17
N LYS A 279 18.34 -30.82 16.62
CA LYS A 279 17.13 -29.97 16.66
C LYS A 279 16.42 -29.97 18.01
N GLU A 280 16.42 -31.10 18.70
CA GLU A 280 15.65 -31.27 19.93
C GLU A 280 16.58 -31.19 21.15
N SER A 281 16.79 -29.97 21.67
CA SER A 281 17.70 -29.73 22.81
C SER A 281 17.39 -30.62 24.02
N LYS A 282 16.11 -30.84 24.32
CA LYS A 282 15.67 -31.72 25.42
C LYS A 282 15.95 -33.21 25.19
N VAL A 283 16.06 -33.66 23.95
CA VAL A 283 16.50 -35.02 23.64
C VAL A 283 18.02 -35.10 23.82
N ARG A 284 18.76 -34.10 23.31
CA ARG A 284 20.23 -34.02 23.46
C ARG A 284 20.68 -33.98 24.91
N GLU A 285 20.10 -33.09 25.73
CA GLU A 285 20.42 -32.92 27.17
C GLU A 285 20.31 -34.25 27.94
N VAL A 286 19.37 -35.12 27.56
CA VAL A 286 19.24 -36.45 28.17
C VAL A 286 20.23 -37.42 27.55
N PHE A 287 20.29 -37.48 26.22
CA PHE A 287 21.14 -38.43 25.49
C PHE A 287 22.63 -38.29 25.83
N GLU A 288 23.14 -37.06 25.99
CA GLU A 288 24.55 -36.79 26.28
C GLU A 288 25.03 -37.32 27.65
N GLN A 289 24.10 -37.52 28.58
CA GLN A 289 24.42 -38.13 29.89
C GLN A 289 24.75 -39.62 29.78
N TYR A 290 24.42 -40.25 28.65
CA TYR A 290 24.47 -41.71 28.47
C TYR A 290 25.34 -42.16 27.29
N ASP A 291 25.76 -41.26 26.40
CA ASP A 291 26.53 -41.61 25.20
C ASP A 291 28.06 -41.49 25.36
N GLU A 292 28.52 -41.14 26.57
CA GLU A 292 29.95 -40.94 26.90
C GLU A 292 30.64 -39.89 26.00
N GLY A 293 29.89 -38.95 25.43
CA GLY A 293 30.44 -37.92 24.54
C GLY A 293 30.84 -38.40 23.15
N LYS A 294 30.52 -39.66 22.78
CA LYS A 294 30.91 -40.24 21.48
C LYS A 294 30.16 -39.63 20.30
N ILE A 295 28.92 -39.18 20.51
CA ILE A 295 28.06 -38.59 19.48
C ILE A 295 27.74 -37.13 19.85
N SER A 296 27.36 -36.90 21.10
CA SER A 296 27.03 -35.59 21.67
C SER A 296 28.24 -34.66 21.76
N GLY A 297 29.44 -35.20 22.01
CA GLY A 297 30.68 -34.42 22.11
C GLY A 297 30.99 -33.64 20.82
N PRO A 298 31.10 -34.30 19.65
CA PRO A 298 31.23 -33.62 18.36
C PRO A 298 30.15 -32.57 18.09
N LEU A 299 28.87 -32.87 18.42
CA LEU A 299 27.76 -31.93 18.26
C LEU A 299 27.91 -30.70 19.16
N ASN A 300 28.19 -30.90 20.44
CA ASN A 300 28.36 -29.81 21.41
C ASN A 300 29.56 -28.93 21.04
N LYS A 301 30.64 -29.53 20.55
CA LYS A 301 31.79 -28.79 20.02
C LYS A 301 31.40 -27.99 18.77
N ALA A 302 30.64 -28.56 17.85
CA ALA A 302 30.16 -27.85 16.66
C ALA A 302 29.23 -26.68 17.02
N LEU A 303 28.32 -26.85 17.99
CA LEU A 303 27.46 -25.79 18.50
C LEU A 303 28.25 -24.66 19.19
N ALA A 304 29.27 -25.01 19.98
CA ALA A 304 30.14 -24.02 20.60
C ALA A 304 30.98 -23.25 19.57
N ASN A 305 31.54 -23.97 18.59
CA ASN A 305 32.41 -23.42 17.56
C ASN A 305 31.65 -22.63 16.48
N GLN A 306 30.34 -22.81 16.34
CA GLN A 306 29.50 -22.15 15.35
C GLN A 306 28.36 -21.40 16.04
N SER A 307 28.72 -20.33 16.76
CA SER A 307 27.79 -19.49 17.52
C SER A 307 27.18 -18.37 16.66
N TYR A 308 26.91 -18.64 15.38
CA TYR A 308 26.45 -17.61 14.44
C TYR A 308 25.10 -16.99 14.82
N ASP A 309 24.28 -17.68 15.61
CA ASP A 309 22.95 -17.26 16.05
C ASP A 309 22.92 -16.73 17.49
N ASN A 310 24.03 -16.81 18.24
CA ASN A 310 24.15 -16.32 19.61
C ASN A 310 24.59 -14.84 19.63
N PRO A 311 23.72 -13.89 20.01
CA PRO A 311 24.05 -12.46 19.97
C PRO A 311 25.20 -12.04 20.89
N ASN A 312 25.55 -12.86 21.87
CA ASN A 312 26.64 -12.60 22.82
C ASN A 312 27.97 -13.22 22.38
N SER A 313 28.02 -13.87 21.21
CA SER A 313 29.24 -14.44 20.65
C SER A 313 29.93 -13.44 19.73
N ASP A 314 31.26 -13.39 19.77
CA ASP A 314 32.06 -12.65 18.79
C ASP A 314 31.83 -13.14 17.35
N ASP A 315 31.38 -14.38 17.19
CA ASP A 315 31.13 -14.99 15.88
C ASP A 315 29.68 -14.85 15.42
N TYR A 316 28.88 -14.06 16.13
CA TYR A 316 27.50 -13.76 15.77
C TYR A 316 27.43 -13.19 14.35
N VAL A 317 26.69 -13.89 13.48
CA VAL A 317 26.37 -13.39 12.15
C VAL A 317 25.01 -12.76 12.24
N GLN A 318 25.00 -11.44 12.35
CA GLN A 318 23.75 -10.68 12.32
C GLN A 318 23.04 -11.01 11.01
N PRO A 319 21.76 -11.42 11.02
CA PRO A 319 20.99 -11.58 9.79
C PRO A 319 21.10 -10.32 8.94
N LYS A 320 21.23 -10.46 7.62
CA LYS A 320 20.99 -9.33 6.72
C LYS A 320 19.55 -8.92 6.96
N ARG A 321 19.35 -7.94 7.84
CA ARG A 321 18.21 -7.05 7.71
C ARG A 321 18.21 -6.64 6.24
N GLU A 322 17.14 -6.96 5.49
CA GLU A 322 16.68 -5.99 4.50
C GLU A 322 16.83 -4.64 5.17
N ASP A 323 17.48 -3.64 4.55
CA ASP A 323 17.74 -2.32 5.13
C ASP A 323 16.46 -1.71 5.74
N THR A 324 16.22 -2.15 6.95
CA THR A 324 15.06 -1.96 7.77
C THR A 324 15.73 -1.74 9.10
N LEU A 325 16.26 -0.53 9.22
CA LEU A 325 16.44 0.14 10.50
C LEU A 325 15.38 -0.36 11.50
N THR A 326 15.74 -0.54 12.78
CA THR A 326 14.72 -0.87 13.79
C THR A 326 13.55 0.09 13.60
N ILE A 327 12.30 -0.29 13.91
CA ILE A 327 11.18 0.66 13.79
C ILE A 327 11.60 2.04 14.37
N PRO A 328 12.19 2.15 15.57
CA PRO A 328 12.80 3.40 16.05
C PRO A 328 13.85 4.07 15.13
N GLU A 329 14.85 3.35 14.62
CA GLU A 329 15.89 3.92 13.74
C GLU A 329 15.32 4.32 12.35
N ARG A 330 14.36 3.56 11.80
CA ARG A 330 13.69 3.83 10.51
C ARG A 330 12.85 5.08 10.60
N LEU A 331 12.29 5.30 11.79
CA LEU A 331 11.52 6.47 12.15
C LEU A 331 12.40 7.67 12.49
N SER A 332 13.61 7.44 13.00
CA SER A 332 14.60 8.49 13.26
C SER A 332 15.15 9.09 11.97
N GLU A 333 15.35 8.30 10.91
CA GLU A 333 15.72 8.82 9.59
C GLU A 333 14.62 9.69 8.98
N TRP A 334 13.35 9.37 9.25
CA TRP A 334 12.23 10.17 8.77
C TRP A 334 12.13 11.52 9.47
N TRP A 335 12.84 11.77 10.57
CA TRP A 335 12.91 13.09 11.19
C TRP A 335 13.60 14.13 10.28
N GLY A 336 14.45 13.68 9.36
CA GLY A 336 15.08 14.51 8.34
C GLY A 336 14.24 14.71 7.07
N ASP A 337 13.12 13.99 6.92
CA ASP A 337 12.32 14.02 5.70
C ASP A 337 11.72 15.41 5.45
N THR A 338 11.93 15.90 4.23
CA THR A 338 11.22 17.06 3.68
C THR A 338 9.79 16.65 3.30
N TYR A 339 8.95 17.65 3.05
CA TYR A 339 7.62 17.39 2.50
C TYR A 339 7.65 16.71 1.12
N SER A 340 8.72 16.90 0.34
CA SER A 340 8.93 16.22 -0.95
C SER A 340 9.24 14.73 -0.75
N ASP A 341 10.10 14.38 0.20
CA ASP A 341 10.44 12.98 0.52
C ASP A 341 9.20 12.24 1.03
N CYS A 342 8.38 12.91 1.83
CA CYS A 342 7.09 12.38 2.26
C CYS A 342 6.19 12.10 1.05
N LEU A 343 6.01 13.06 0.13
CA LEU A 343 5.19 12.89 -1.08
C LEU A 343 5.66 11.70 -1.93
N GLU A 344 6.96 11.55 -2.15
CA GLU A 344 7.52 10.45 -2.94
C GLU A 344 7.29 9.09 -2.26
N LYS A 345 7.49 9.01 -0.94
CA LYS A 345 7.18 7.82 -0.14
C LYS A 345 5.67 7.51 -0.15
N TYR A 346 4.81 8.54 -0.11
CA TYR A 346 3.36 8.40 -0.23
C TYR A 346 2.94 7.82 -1.58
N ILE A 347 3.57 8.25 -2.69
CA ILE A 347 3.32 7.71 -4.03
C ILE A 347 3.76 6.24 -4.11
N LYS A 348 4.95 5.92 -3.57
CA LYS A 348 5.53 4.57 -3.65
C LYS A 348 4.85 3.53 -2.75
N LEU A 349 4.42 3.91 -1.54
CA LEU A 349 3.83 2.98 -0.56
C LEU A 349 2.40 2.53 -0.90
N SER A 350 1.64 3.31 -1.67
CA SER A 350 0.23 3.03 -1.93
C SER A 350 -0.06 2.22 -3.19
N GLY A 351 0.98 1.86 -3.97
CA GLY A 351 0.84 1.07 -5.20
C GLY A 351 -0.18 1.66 -6.17
N ASP A 352 0.26 2.54 -7.08
CA ASP A 352 -0.49 3.08 -8.23
C ASP A 352 -1.86 3.76 -7.95
N ARG A 353 -2.32 3.90 -6.70
CA ARG A 353 -3.73 4.26 -6.39
C ARG A 353 -4.00 5.68 -5.86
N LEU A 354 -2.98 6.51 -5.64
CA LEU A 354 -3.17 7.94 -5.29
C LEU A 354 -2.59 8.83 -6.39
N TYR A 355 -3.45 9.23 -7.32
CA TYR A 355 -3.11 10.21 -8.36
C TYR A 355 -3.04 11.61 -7.73
N PHE A 356 -1.83 12.13 -7.52
CA PHE A 356 -1.61 13.55 -7.23
C PHE A 356 -1.55 14.34 -8.54
N SER A 357 -2.23 15.49 -8.58
CA SER A 357 -2.20 16.39 -9.73
C SER A 357 -0.76 16.79 -10.10
N PRO A 358 -0.45 16.97 -11.39
CA PRO A 358 0.84 17.51 -11.83
C PRO A 358 1.20 18.81 -11.10
N GLN A 359 0.19 19.65 -10.83
CA GLN A 359 0.34 20.91 -10.13
C GLN A 359 0.77 20.71 -8.67
N ALA A 360 0.16 19.80 -7.92
CA ALA A 360 0.58 19.51 -6.54
C ALA A 360 2.01 18.93 -6.48
N LYS A 361 2.38 18.07 -7.45
CA LYS A 361 3.75 17.53 -7.56
C LYS A 361 4.76 18.62 -7.88
N ALA A 362 4.45 19.51 -8.82
CA ALA A 362 5.31 20.64 -9.17
C ALA A 362 5.51 21.58 -7.97
N ILE A 363 4.44 21.90 -7.24
CA ILE A 363 4.51 22.74 -6.03
C ILE A 363 5.36 22.08 -4.95
N ALA A 364 5.12 20.79 -4.67
CA ALA A 364 5.88 20.05 -3.65
C ALA A 364 7.38 19.93 -4.02
N GLY A 365 7.70 19.71 -5.29
CA GLY A 365 9.08 19.64 -5.78
C GLY A 365 9.83 20.98 -5.75
N LYS A 366 9.14 22.10 -5.54
CA LYS A 366 9.75 23.43 -5.36
C LYS A 366 9.83 23.87 -3.89
N LEU A 367 9.37 23.04 -2.94
CA LEU A 367 9.54 23.30 -1.52
C LEU A 367 11.03 23.34 -1.14
N PRO A 368 11.44 24.23 -0.22
CA PRO A 368 12.82 24.28 0.25
C PRO A 368 13.23 22.95 0.90
N LYS A 369 14.48 22.51 0.67
CA LYS A 369 15.02 21.26 1.22
C LYS A 369 15.25 21.31 2.74
N ASP A 370 15.34 22.51 3.29
CA ASP A 370 15.45 22.78 4.72
C ASP A 370 14.09 22.82 5.42
N LEU A 371 12.98 22.87 4.68
CA LEU A 371 11.64 22.90 5.23
C LEU A 371 11.20 21.51 5.68
N LYS A 372 11.15 21.31 6.99
CA LYS A 372 10.82 20.03 7.63
C LYS A 372 9.33 19.91 7.89
N LYS A 373 8.86 18.67 7.98
CA LYS A 373 7.47 18.38 8.35
C LYS A 373 7.05 18.94 9.71
N THR A 374 7.99 19.16 10.63
CA THR A 374 7.76 19.77 11.95
C THR A 374 7.45 21.26 11.90
N ASP A 375 7.76 21.95 10.81
CA ASP A 375 7.54 23.39 10.64
C ASP A 375 6.07 23.75 10.40
N GLY A 376 5.25 22.74 10.08
CA GLY A 376 3.81 22.88 9.89
C GLY A 376 3.44 23.68 8.64
N LEU A 377 2.14 23.93 8.47
CA LEU A 377 1.60 24.71 7.35
C LEU A 377 2.06 26.18 7.39
N ASP A 378 2.34 26.71 8.59
CA ASP A 378 2.87 28.06 8.75
C ASP A 378 4.29 28.21 8.18
N GLY A 379 5.11 27.16 8.24
CA GLY A 379 6.41 27.11 7.58
C GLY A 379 6.27 27.17 6.07
N VAL A 380 5.38 26.35 5.49
CA VAL A 380 5.09 26.34 4.04
C VAL A 380 4.61 27.72 3.56
N LEU A 381 3.71 28.36 4.32
CA LEU A 381 3.17 29.68 4.02
C LEU A 381 4.25 30.79 3.99
N LYS A 382 5.37 30.63 4.70
CA LYS A 382 6.48 31.59 4.64
C LYS A 382 7.29 31.50 3.34
N HIS A 383 7.19 30.37 2.63
CA HIS A 383 7.97 30.11 1.42
C HIS A 383 7.13 30.14 0.13
N THR A 384 5.80 30.34 0.20
CA THR A 384 4.89 30.42 -0.96
C THR A 384 5.35 31.44 -2.00
N GLY A 385 5.85 32.60 -1.58
CA GLY A 385 6.42 33.60 -2.48
C GLY A 385 7.62 33.08 -3.28
N SER A 386 8.55 32.37 -2.64
CA SER A 386 9.73 31.77 -3.30
C SER A 386 9.34 30.61 -4.21
N ILE A 387 8.41 29.75 -3.77
CA ILE A 387 7.87 28.64 -4.55
C ILE A 387 7.23 29.17 -5.84
N ARG A 388 6.39 30.21 -5.73
CA ARG A 388 5.74 30.84 -6.86
C ARG A 388 6.74 31.41 -7.86
N SER A 389 7.80 32.07 -7.40
CA SER A 389 8.86 32.58 -8.30
C SER A 389 9.56 31.45 -9.04
N LYS A 390 9.96 30.38 -8.35
CA LYS A 390 10.61 29.20 -8.96
C LYS A 390 9.71 28.47 -9.97
N LEU A 391 8.39 28.45 -9.75
CA LEU A 391 7.44 27.88 -10.70
C LEU A 391 7.30 28.76 -11.96
N LYS A 392 7.24 30.08 -11.81
CA LYS A 392 7.25 31.02 -12.94
C LYS A 392 8.54 30.95 -13.75
N GLU A 393 9.69 30.85 -13.09
CA GLU A 393 11.00 30.62 -13.73
C GLU A 393 11.04 29.32 -14.53
N ALA A 394 10.40 28.26 -14.01
CA ALA A 394 10.23 26.98 -14.70
C ALA A 394 9.11 26.98 -15.77
N ARG A 395 8.50 28.14 -16.04
CA ARG A 395 7.36 28.35 -16.97
C ARG A 395 6.09 27.56 -16.61
N ASP A 396 5.93 27.16 -15.35
CA ASP A 396 4.71 26.52 -14.82
C ASP A 396 3.78 27.55 -14.18
N PHE A 397 3.07 28.29 -15.04
CA PHE A 397 2.19 29.38 -14.62
C PHE A 397 0.92 28.90 -13.91
N GLU A 398 0.44 27.70 -14.23
CA GLU A 398 -0.78 27.14 -13.64
C GLU A 398 -0.54 26.74 -12.17
N SER A 399 0.56 26.03 -11.88
CA SER A 399 0.95 25.73 -10.50
C SER A 399 1.24 27.01 -9.71
N ALA A 400 1.84 28.03 -10.34
CA ALA A 400 2.08 29.33 -9.69
C ALA A 400 0.77 30.03 -9.28
N LYS A 401 -0.28 29.93 -10.10
CA LYS A 401 -1.63 30.43 -9.78
C LYS A 401 -2.26 29.68 -8.60
N HIS A 402 -2.06 28.35 -8.53
CA HIS A 402 -2.57 27.55 -7.43
C HIS A 402 -1.89 27.92 -6.10
N VAL A 403 -0.57 28.17 -6.10
CA VAL A 403 0.19 28.64 -4.92
C VAL A 403 -0.27 30.03 -4.48
N GLU A 404 -0.53 30.93 -5.42
CA GLU A 404 -1.02 32.28 -5.12
C GLU A 404 -2.39 32.25 -4.44
N TRP A 405 -3.32 31.44 -4.96
CA TRP A 405 -4.64 31.28 -4.32
C TRP A 405 -4.52 30.64 -2.92
N PHE A 406 -3.67 29.63 -2.78
CA PHE A 406 -3.39 28.97 -1.50
C PHE A 406 -2.81 29.95 -0.46
N GLU A 407 -1.80 30.74 -0.84
CA GLU A 407 -1.18 31.78 0.00
C GLU A 407 -2.21 32.81 0.46
N LYS A 408 -2.99 33.35 -0.48
CA LYS A 408 -4.04 34.34 -0.20
C LYS A 408 -5.08 33.78 0.76
N THR A 409 -5.54 32.55 0.52
CA THR A 409 -6.57 31.88 1.33
C THR A 409 -6.07 31.64 2.75
N LEU A 410 -4.90 31.03 2.92
CA LEU A 410 -4.36 30.75 4.25
C LEU A 410 -3.98 32.03 5.01
N THR A 411 -3.50 33.06 4.33
CA THR A 411 -3.20 34.35 4.95
C THR A 411 -4.47 35.05 5.43
N ALA A 412 -5.54 35.01 4.65
CA ALA A 412 -6.85 35.53 5.05
C ALA A 412 -7.39 34.81 6.29
N LEU A 413 -7.23 33.49 6.37
CA LEU A 413 -7.60 32.70 7.54
C LEU A 413 -6.73 33.00 8.75
N LYS A 414 -5.41 33.05 8.58
CA LYS A 414 -4.46 33.42 9.64
C LYS A 414 -4.78 34.77 10.26
N ASN A 415 -5.25 35.72 9.44
CA ASN A 415 -5.58 37.08 9.86
C ASN A 415 -7.00 37.25 10.43
N ASP A 416 -7.82 36.18 10.46
CA ASP A 416 -9.14 36.24 11.08
C ASP A 416 -9.01 36.32 12.62
N LYS A 417 -9.21 37.54 13.14
CA LYS A 417 -9.11 37.84 14.58
C LYS A 417 -10.07 37.01 15.44
N LYS A 418 -11.23 36.57 14.91
CA LYS A 418 -12.25 35.84 15.67
C LYS A 418 -11.90 34.35 15.86
N LEU A 419 -11.09 33.80 14.97
CA LEU A 419 -10.73 32.37 14.93
C LEU A 419 -9.21 32.14 14.95
N SER A 420 -8.43 33.19 15.19
CA SER A 420 -6.96 33.20 15.19
C SER A 420 -6.31 32.06 15.96
N LYS A 421 -6.85 31.65 17.12
CA LYS A 421 -6.34 30.50 17.89
C LYS A 421 -6.60 29.15 17.20
N VAL A 422 -7.75 29.00 16.53
CA VAL A 422 -8.12 27.79 15.78
C VAL A 422 -7.21 27.65 14.56
N TRP A 423 -7.02 28.75 13.83
CA TRP A 423 -6.14 28.80 12.65
C TRP A 423 -4.66 28.68 13.01
N ALA A 424 -4.19 29.31 14.08
CA ALA A 424 -2.82 29.12 14.57
C ALA A 424 -2.55 27.66 14.96
N GLY A 425 -3.52 26.96 15.56
CA GLY A 425 -3.42 25.52 15.79
C GLY A 425 -3.35 24.74 14.47
N ALA A 426 -4.27 24.99 13.54
CA ALA A 426 -4.34 24.25 12.28
C ALA A 426 -3.04 24.41 11.47
N LEU A 427 -2.50 25.63 11.46
CA LEU A 427 -1.28 25.97 10.74
C LEU A 427 0.00 25.46 11.42
N LYS A 428 0.07 25.47 12.76
CA LYS A 428 1.29 25.09 13.50
C LYS A 428 1.43 23.58 13.70
N ASN A 429 0.33 22.90 14.02
CA ASN A 429 0.40 21.51 14.50
C ASN A 429 -0.76 20.63 14.03
N GLY A 430 -1.53 21.07 13.03
CA GLY A 430 -2.67 20.33 12.50
C GLY A 430 -3.86 20.22 13.44
N THR A 431 -3.81 20.83 14.63
CA THR A 431 -4.95 20.88 15.56
C THR A 431 -6.04 21.74 14.91
N HIS A 432 -7.21 21.13 14.62
CA HIS A 432 -8.32 21.72 13.84
C HIS A 432 -8.14 21.72 12.30
N MET A 433 -7.35 20.80 11.74
CA MET A 433 -7.24 20.63 10.27
C MET A 433 -8.61 20.43 9.58
N GLN A 434 -9.57 19.79 10.25
CA GLN A 434 -10.95 19.65 9.78
C GLN A 434 -11.64 21.00 9.54
N ALA A 435 -11.44 21.98 10.41
CA ALA A 435 -12.01 23.31 10.24
C ALA A 435 -11.34 24.05 9.07
N LEU A 436 -10.03 23.84 8.90
CA LEU A 436 -9.25 24.48 7.83
C LEU A 436 -9.66 23.95 6.46
N VAL A 437 -9.75 22.63 6.31
CA VAL A 437 -10.19 21.95 5.08
C VAL A 437 -11.59 22.41 4.68
N LYS A 438 -12.53 22.45 5.64
CA LYS A 438 -13.91 22.90 5.39
C LYS A 438 -13.96 24.35 4.92
N GLU A 439 -13.20 25.22 5.56
CA GLU A 439 -13.17 26.64 5.23
C GLU A 439 -12.52 26.91 3.86
N ILE A 440 -11.50 26.14 3.49
CA ILE A 440 -10.90 26.17 2.15
C ILE A 440 -11.91 25.72 1.10
N MET A 441 -12.67 24.65 1.36
CA MET A 441 -13.73 24.20 0.45
C MET A 441 -14.81 25.27 0.25
N ILE A 442 -15.30 25.90 1.33
CA ILE A 442 -16.29 26.98 1.23
C ILE A 442 -15.76 28.14 0.39
N ARG A 443 -14.52 28.58 0.65
CA ARG A 443 -13.91 29.70 -0.07
C ARG A 443 -13.68 29.37 -1.54
N ALA A 444 -13.27 28.15 -1.83
CA ALA A 444 -13.13 27.67 -3.19
C ALA A 444 -14.43 27.77 -3.98
N ILE A 445 -15.54 27.34 -3.38
CA ILE A 445 -16.86 27.39 -4.00
C ILE A 445 -17.29 28.84 -4.22
N LYS A 446 -17.16 29.69 -3.18
CA LYS A 446 -17.50 31.13 -3.29
C LYS A 446 -16.69 31.86 -4.36
N GLU A 447 -15.47 31.42 -4.63
CA GLU A 447 -14.56 32.07 -5.58
C GLU A 447 -14.48 31.37 -6.95
N GLY A 448 -15.18 30.25 -7.16
CA GLY A 448 -15.08 29.44 -8.39
C GLY A 448 -13.70 28.80 -8.60
N LYS A 449 -13.03 28.40 -7.51
CA LYS A 449 -11.63 27.94 -7.45
C LYS A 449 -11.50 26.46 -7.07
N VAL A 450 -12.38 25.60 -7.61
CA VAL A 450 -12.42 24.17 -7.27
C VAL A 450 -11.11 23.45 -7.62
N LYS A 451 -10.46 23.79 -8.75
CA LYS A 451 -9.19 23.18 -9.17
C LYS A 451 -8.03 23.57 -8.26
N GLU A 452 -7.94 24.85 -7.91
CA GLU A 452 -6.99 25.38 -6.94
C GLU A 452 -7.20 24.74 -5.55
N ALA A 453 -8.46 24.52 -5.17
CA ALA A 453 -8.84 23.87 -3.93
C ALA A 453 -8.47 22.39 -3.89
N LYS A 454 -8.69 21.62 -4.97
CA LYS A 454 -8.22 20.23 -5.06
C LYS A 454 -6.69 20.16 -4.86
N THR A 455 -5.95 21.05 -5.51
CA THR A 455 -4.49 21.15 -5.33
C THR A 455 -4.10 21.53 -3.90
N ALA A 456 -4.81 22.48 -3.29
CA ALA A 456 -4.61 22.86 -1.91
C ALA A 456 -4.93 21.71 -0.93
N LEU A 457 -5.97 20.93 -1.19
CA LEU A 457 -6.37 19.77 -0.40
C LEU A 457 -5.36 18.63 -0.53
N GLU A 458 -4.82 18.37 -1.72
CA GLU A 458 -3.71 17.45 -1.95
C GLU A 458 -2.49 17.86 -1.13
N LEU A 459 -2.06 19.12 -1.24
CA LEU A 459 -0.94 19.66 -0.48
C LEU A 459 -1.21 19.56 1.03
N ILE A 460 -2.36 20.04 1.51
CA ILE A 460 -2.74 19.95 2.92
C ILE A 460 -2.77 18.50 3.41
N SER A 461 -3.18 17.55 2.58
CA SER A 461 -3.15 16.13 2.94
C SER A 461 -1.70 15.64 3.13
N VAL A 462 -0.78 15.98 2.25
CA VAL A 462 0.64 15.62 2.41
C VAL A 462 1.22 16.27 3.67
N LEU A 463 0.89 17.55 3.89
CA LEU A 463 1.39 18.36 4.99
C LEU A 463 0.84 17.89 6.35
N HIS A 464 -0.44 17.53 6.41
CA HIS A 464 -1.11 17.05 7.62
C HIS A 464 -0.71 15.62 7.98
N TYR A 465 -0.73 14.70 7.01
CA TYR A 465 -0.45 13.29 7.29
C TYR A 465 1.05 13.03 7.46
N GLY A 466 1.92 13.80 6.80
CA GLY A 466 3.35 13.83 7.13
C GLY A 466 3.62 14.28 8.57
N TYR A 467 2.86 15.27 9.07
CA TYR A 467 2.93 15.77 10.45
C TYR A 467 2.39 14.77 11.49
N THR A 468 1.23 14.16 11.26
CA THR A 468 0.63 13.19 12.20
C THR A 468 1.43 11.90 12.27
N THR A 469 1.94 11.43 11.12
CA THR A 469 2.92 10.35 11.08
C THR A 469 4.11 10.73 11.95
N SER A 470 4.74 11.88 11.75
CA SER A 470 5.86 12.35 12.57
C SER A 470 5.59 12.33 14.09
N LYS A 471 4.39 12.67 14.56
CA LYS A 471 4.04 12.67 15.99
C LYS A 471 3.80 11.29 16.57
N VAL A 472 3.12 10.42 15.82
CA VAL A 472 2.96 9.00 16.20
C VAL A 472 4.35 8.37 16.29
N MET A 473 5.22 8.70 15.34
CA MET A 473 6.60 8.22 15.30
C MET A 473 7.50 8.83 16.40
N ASP A 474 7.32 10.10 16.76
CA ASP A 474 8.00 10.76 17.91
C ASP A 474 7.58 10.13 19.25
N THR A 475 6.31 9.72 19.36
CA THR A 475 5.79 9.03 20.55
C THR A 475 6.35 7.61 20.64
N LEU A 476 6.40 6.87 19.52
CA LEU A 476 6.98 5.53 19.42
C LEU A 476 8.50 5.54 19.69
N ALA A 477 9.23 6.52 19.17
CA ALA A 477 10.67 6.65 19.41
C ALA A 477 11.00 6.99 20.88
N LYS A 478 10.10 7.67 21.58
CA LYS A 478 10.22 7.99 23.02
C LYS A 478 9.70 6.89 23.95
N THR A 479 9.13 5.81 23.40
CA THR A 479 8.69 4.67 24.23
C THR A 479 9.84 3.67 24.30
N ASP A 480 10.34 3.38 25.50
CA ASP A 480 11.35 2.32 25.71
C ASP A 480 10.75 0.97 25.35
N PHE A 481 11.02 0.50 24.13
CA PHE A 481 10.66 -0.85 23.69
C PHE A 481 11.66 -1.86 24.25
N THR A 482 11.68 -2.05 25.57
CA THR A 482 12.37 -3.18 26.19
C THR A 482 11.51 -4.43 26.07
N VAL A 483 11.61 -5.14 24.95
CA VAL A 483 11.07 -6.51 24.84
C VAL A 483 12.12 -7.57 25.24
N PHE A 484 13.40 -7.20 25.37
CA PHE A 484 14.44 -8.14 25.82
C PHE A 484 15.51 -7.47 26.69
N SER A 485 15.18 -7.17 27.94
CA SER A 485 16.21 -6.99 28.98
C SER A 485 15.74 -7.29 30.41
N ASP A 486 14.56 -7.89 30.61
CA ASP A 486 14.14 -8.28 31.94
C ASP A 486 14.77 -9.64 32.32
N LYS A 487 15.81 -9.59 33.15
CA LYS A 487 16.57 -10.73 33.67
C LYS A 487 15.75 -11.66 34.59
N SER A 488 14.45 -11.41 34.79
CA SER A 488 13.65 -12.10 35.81
C SER A 488 12.44 -12.92 35.31
N LEU A 489 12.15 -12.96 34.00
CA LEU A 489 10.99 -13.70 33.49
C LEU A 489 11.34 -15.14 33.08
N SER A 490 11.50 -15.99 34.09
CA SER A 490 11.47 -17.44 33.94
C SER A 490 10.07 -17.92 33.55
N PHE A 491 9.99 -18.74 32.50
CA PHE A 491 8.78 -19.42 32.04
C PHE A 491 8.15 -20.26 33.17
N ASN A 492 6.94 -19.91 33.59
CA ASN A 492 6.05 -20.88 34.23
C ASN A 492 4.84 -21.15 33.33
N LYS A 493 4.60 -22.44 33.13
CA LYS A 493 3.67 -23.03 32.15
C LYS A 493 2.24 -22.96 32.71
N THR A 494 1.39 -22.07 32.17
CA THR A 494 -0.07 -22.33 32.00
C THR A 494 -0.89 -21.28 31.23
N ASP A 495 -0.33 -20.20 30.70
CA ASP A 495 -1.09 -19.26 29.86
C ASP A 495 -0.46 -19.09 28.48
N GLY A 496 -0.91 -19.92 27.53
CA GLY A 496 -0.52 -19.84 26.14
C GLY A 496 -0.97 -18.52 25.50
N VAL A 497 0.01 -17.77 24.99
CA VAL A 497 -0.12 -16.72 23.96
C VAL A 497 -0.93 -15.47 24.37
N LYS A 498 -0.32 -14.60 25.19
CA LYS A 498 -0.71 -13.18 25.33
C LYS A 498 0.44 -12.17 25.17
N PHE A 499 1.64 -12.61 24.78
CA PHE A 499 2.87 -11.81 24.97
C PHE A 499 3.49 -11.10 23.75
N VAL A 500 2.84 -11.05 22.58
CA VAL A 500 3.23 -10.10 21.50
C VAL A 500 2.16 -9.03 21.26
N THR A 501 0.93 -9.24 21.73
CA THR A 501 -0.15 -8.25 21.64
C THR A 501 -0.06 -7.21 22.75
N ASN A 502 0.29 -7.54 23.99
CA ASN A 502 0.21 -6.55 25.09
C ASN A 502 1.28 -5.44 25.07
N ALA A 503 2.47 -5.66 24.49
CA ALA A 503 3.51 -4.62 24.41
C ALA A 503 3.27 -3.68 23.21
N LEU A 504 2.87 -4.22 22.06
CA LEU A 504 2.46 -3.44 20.90
C LEU A 504 1.12 -2.71 21.16
N ASP A 505 0.16 -3.37 21.82
CA ASP A 505 -1.12 -2.78 22.25
C ASP A 505 -0.92 -1.77 23.39
N LYS A 506 0.08 -1.91 24.27
CA LYS A 506 0.44 -0.85 25.23
C LYS A 506 1.20 0.31 24.61
N GLY A 507 2.09 0.09 23.64
CA GLY A 507 2.79 1.19 22.92
C GLY A 507 1.82 1.98 22.04
N ILE A 508 0.94 1.28 21.32
CA ILE A 508 -0.14 1.86 20.52
C ILE A 508 -1.21 2.46 21.44
N LYS A 509 -1.67 1.80 22.52
CA LYS A 509 -2.57 2.42 23.50
C LYS A 509 -1.93 3.55 24.29
N THR A 510 -0.62 3.59 24.51
CA THR A 510 0.06 4.73 25.16
C THR A 510 0.26 5.87 24.19
N ALA A 511 0.44 5.60 22.89
CA ALA A 511 0.34 6.63 21.86
C ALA A 511 -1.11 7.15 21.70
N PHE A 512 -2.12 6.28 21.77
CA PHE A 512 -3.54 6.65 21.78
C PHE A 512 -4.01 7.25 23.11
N MET A 513 -3.39 6.91 24.24
CA MET A 513 -3.62 7.53 25.56
C MET A 513 -2.79 8.81 25.71
N GLY A 514 -1.64 8.97 25.06
CA GLY A 514 -0.88 10.23 25.01
C GLY A 514 -1.57 11.26 24.12
N ILE A 515 -2.15 10.80 23.00
CA ILE A 515 -3.06 11.60 22.16
C ILE A 515 -4.43 11.77 22.85
N GLY A 516 -4.90 10.79 23.64
CA GLY A 516 -6.17 10.82 24.37
C GLY A 516 -6.15 11.68 25.65
N TYR A 517 -5.07 11.70 26.41
CA TYR A 517 -4.91 12.50 27.64
C TYR A 517 -4.42 13.93 27.35
N GLY A 518 -3.77 14.18 26.21
CA GLY A 518 -3.62 15.55 25.67
C GLY A 518 -4.97 16.17 25.31
N ILE A 519 -5.96 15.35 24.94
CA ILE A 519 -7.35 15.78 24.70
C ILE A 519 -8.14 15.93 26.00
N THR A 520 -7.74 15.28 27.10
CA THR A 520 -8.47 15.37 28.38
C THR A 520 -7.90 16.43 29.35
N ILE A 521 -6.63 16.83 29.25
CA ILE A 521 -6.08 17.90 30.12
C ILE A 521 -6.37 19.31 29.56
N ILE A 522 -6.59 19.46 28.25
CA ILE A 522 -7.28 20.64 27.69
C ILE A 522 -8.82 20.51 27.80
N GLY A 523 -9.30 19.48 28.52
CA GLY A 523 -10.68 19.40 29.03
C GLY A 523 -10.87 20.10 30.38
N ASN A 524 -9.79 20.38 31.13
CA ASN A 524 -9.88 21.01 32.46
C ASN A 524 -9.26 22.42 32.56
N ALA A 525 -8.57 22.92 31.52
CA ALA A 525 -8.21 24.34 31.43
C ALA A 525 -9.25 25.20 30.65
N ILE A 526 -10.36 24.61 30.20
CA ILE A 526 -11.52 25.34 29.65
C ILE A 526 -12.77 24.98 30.46
N LYS A 527 -12.65 25.03 31.78
CA LYS A 527 -13.76 25.35 32.68
C LYS A 527 -13.43 26.68 33.36
N LEU A 528 -13.48 27.79 32.60
CA LEU A 528 -13.66 29.17 33.11
C LEU A 528 -13.65 30.18 31.95
N SER A 529 -14.63 30.02 31.04
CA SER A 529 -15.43 31.12 30.50
C SER A 529 -16.43 30.49 29.53
N GLY A 530 -17.68 30.37 29.97
CA GLY A 530 -18.76 29.65 29.28
C GLY A 530 -19.17 30.26 27.93
N ARG A 531 -18.41 29.97 26.88
CA ARG A 531 -18.92 29.91 25.50
C ARG A 531 -18.29 28.70 24.83
N LYS A 532 -19.05 27.60 24.80
CA LYS A 532 -18.77 26.46 23.92
C LYS A 532 -18.47 27.01 22.52
N ILE A 533 -17.45 26.48 21.87
CA ILE A 533 -17.26 26.59 20.42
C ILE A 533 -18.37 25.75 19.78
N ASN A 534 -19.61 26.23 19.90
CA ASN A 534 -20.81 25.67 19.28
C ASN A 534 -20.96 26.14 17.83
N LYS A 535 -20.09 27.05 17.35
CA LYS A 535 -20.21 27.66 16.02
C LYS A 535 -19.88 26.73 14.85
N PHE A 536 -19.18 25.61 15.08
CA PHE A 536 -18.80 24.67 14.02
C PHE A 536 -19.59 23.36 14.05
N SER A 537 -20.34 23.07 15.11
CA SER A 537 -21.00 21.77 15.30
C SER A 537 -22.49 21.81 15.67
N ASP A 538 -23.10 22.98 15.87
CA ASP A 538 -24.55 23.01 16.03
C ASP A 538 -25.23 22.75 14.68
N LYS A 539 -26.38 22.06 14.73
CA LYS A 539 -27.18 21.64 13.57
C LYS A 539 -27.62 22.79 12.62
N ASN A 540 -27.31 24.04 12.97
CA ASN A 540 -27.51 25.27 12.20
C ASN A 540 -26.20 26.11 12.06
N GLY A 541 -25.02 25.49 12.10
CA GLY A 541 -23.74 26.20 11.95
C GLY A 541 -23.62 26.89 10.58
N ASN A 542 -22.96 28.06 10.53
CA ASN A 542 -22.78 28.88 9.33
C ASN A 542 -22.39 28.08 8.06
N PHE A 543 -21.67 26.96 8.20
CA PHE A 543 -21.34 26.08 7.07
C PHE A 543 -22.58 25.48 6.38
N LYS A 544 -23.53 24.95 7.15
CA LYS A 544 -24.76 24.38 6.60
C LYS A 544 -25.66 25.48 6.06
N SER A 545 -25.79 26.62 6.76
CA SER A 545 -26.59 27.72 6.24
C SER A 545 -25.98 28.36 4.99
N GLU A 546 -24.65 28.46 4.89
CA GLU A 546 -23.95 28.99 3.71
C GLU A 546 -23.98 28.00 2.54
N HIS A 547 -23.90 26.69 2.80
CA HIS A 547 -24.12 25.66 1.77
C HIS A 547 -25.57 25.63 1.31
N ASP A 548 -26.54 25.67 2.23
CA ASP A 548 -27.97 25.73 1.92
C ASP A 548 -28.30 27.04 1.16
N GLN A 549 -27.69 28.17 1.52
CA GLN A 549 -27.81 29.45 0.79
C GLN A 549 -27.19 29.38 -0.61
N TYR A 550 -26.02 28.75 -0.75
CA TYR A 550 -25.39 28.55 -2.07
C TYR A 550 -26.22 27.63 -2.96
N LEU A 551 -26.73 26.51 -2.43
CA LEU A 551 -27.63 25.61 -3.13
C LEU A 551 -28.94 26.32 -3.52
N GLN A 552 -29.47 27.17 -2.64
CA GLN A 552 -30.66 27.95 -2.92
C GLN A 552 -30.39 29.02 -3.99
N GLN A 553 -29.24 29.68 -3.96
CA GLN A 553 -28.83 30.63 -5.00
C GLN A 553 -28.65 29.93 -6.35
N GLN A 554 -27.96 28.79 -6.39
CA GLN A 554 -27.81 27.94 -7.57
C GLN A 554 -29.17 27.50 -8.17
N GLN A 555 -30.12 27.12 -7.32
CA GLN A 555 -31.48 26.81 -7.75
C GLN A 555 -32.21 28.03 -8.31
N ASN A 556 -32.05 29.20 -7.67
CA ASN A 556 -32.63 30.46 -8.14
C ASN A 556 -32.02 30.89 -9.49
N ASP A 557 -30.73 30.69 -9.69
CA ASP A 557 -30.02 31.02 -10.93
C ASP A 557 -30.46 30.08 -12.07
N LYS A 558 -30.56 28.77 -11.80
CA LYS A 558 -31.13 27.79 -12.75
C LYS A 558 -32.56 28.16 -13.16
N GLN A 559 -33.39 28.52 -12.18
CA GLN A 559 -34.76 28.92 -12.43
C GLN A 559 -34.85 30.22 -13.24
N SER A 560 -33.99 31.21 -12.94
CA SER A 560 -33.89 32.45 -13.70
C SER A 560 -33.51 32.20 -15.16
N LEU A 561 -32.53 31.33 -15.41
CA LEU A 561 -32.11 30.95 -16.76
C LEU A 561 -33.22 30.20 -17.51
N GLN A 562 -33.96 29.31 -16.84
CA GLN A 562 -35.13 28.63 -17.44
C GLN A 562 -36.27 29.60 -17.78
N ASN A 563 -36.50 30.62 -16.95
CA ASN A 563 -37.48 31.68 -17.24
C ASN A 563 -37.04 32.52 -18.45
N LEU A 564 -35.74 32.85 -18.54
CA LEU A 564 -35.17 33.54 -19.70
C LEU A 564 -35.35 32.73 -20.98
N LEU A 565 -35.00 31.43 -20.95
CA LEU A 565 -35.18 30.51 -22.08
C LEU A 565 -36.63 30.45 -22.56
N THR A 566 -37.58 30.46 -21.63
CA THR A 566 -39.01 30.47 -21.94
C THR A 566 -39.42 31.77 -22.64
N SER A 567 -38.91 32.90 -22.17
CA SER A 567 -39.12 34.22 -22.81
C SER A 567 -38.51 34.28 -24.21
N GLU A 568 -37.27 33.81 -24.38
CA GLU A 568 -36.57 33.79 -25.67
C GLU A 568 -37.27 32.87 -26.69
N ARG A 569 -37.76 31.70 -26.26
CA ARG A 569 -38.56 30.81 -27.10
C ARG A 569 -39.87 31.47 -27.55
N ALA A 570 -40.55 32.17 -26.64
CA ALA A 570 -41.77 32.90 -26.99
C ALA A 570 -41.48 34.04 -27.98
N GLN A 571 -40.38 34.78 -27.80
CA GLN A 571 -39.93 35.80 -28.76
C GLN A 571 -39.60 35.19 -30.12
N ARG A 572 -38.86 34.08 -30.16
CA ARG A 572 -38.56 33.36 -31.41
C ARG A 572 -39.83 32.94 -32.14
N THR A 573 -40.81 32.37 -31.44
CA THR A 573 -42.10 31.98 -32.05
C THR A 573 -42.86 33.19 -32.61
N ASN A 574 -42.85 34.32 -31.90
CA ASN A 574 -43.48 35.55 -32.40
C ASN A 574 -42.77 36.09 -33.65
N THR A 575 -41.43 36.13 -33.66
CA THR A 575 -40.62 36.55 -34.81
C THR A 575 -40.82 35.61 -36.00
N GLU A 576 -40.89 34.30 -35.77
CA GLU A 576 -41.24 33.30 -36.81
C GLU A 576 -42.63 33.58 -37.41
N ALA A 577 -43.62 33.90 -36.58
CA ALA A 577 -44.97 34.22 -37.05
C ALA A 577 -45.00 35.50 -37.91
N THR A 578 -44.23 36.53 -37.54
CA THR A 578 -44.09 37.76 -38.34
C THR A 578 -43.43 37.47 -39.69
N ILE A 579 -42.31 36.74 -39.70
CA ILE A 579 -41.64 36.35 -40.96
C ILE A 579 -42.57 35.51 -41.84
N ASN A 580 -43.29 34.53 -41.27
CA ASN A 580 -44.24 33.69 -42.01
C ASN A 580 -45.39 34.51 -42.63
N THR A 581 -45.81 35.58 -41.96
CA THR A 581 -46.83 36.50 -42.47
C THR A 581 -46.30 37.30 -43.67
N ILE A 582 -45.06 37.79 -43.61
CA ILE A 582 -44.41 38.54 -44.70
C ILE A 582 -44.13 37.63 -45.90
N THR A 583 -43.65 36.40 -45.67
CA THR A 583 -43.31 35.46 -46.75
C THR A 583 -44.53 34.81 -47.40
N ALA A 584 -45.64 34.68 -46.67
CA ALA A 584 -46.90 34.11 -47.14
C ALA A 584 -46.73 32.73 -47.81
N GLY A 585 -45.87 31.87 -47.24
CA GLY A 585 -45.61 30.50 -47.73
C GLY A 585 -44.49 30.39 -48.77
N ARG A 586 -43.81 31.49 -49.12
CA ARG A 586 -42.58 31.48 -49.92
C ARG A 586 -41.33 31.39 -49.05
N THR A 587 -40.17 31.22 -49.67
CA THR A 587 -38.88 31.30 -48.95
C THR A 587 -38.49 32.76 -48.66
N VAL A 588 -37.69 32.99 -47.62
CA VAL A 588 -37.17 34.32 -47.25
C VAL A 588 -36.37 34.93 -48.40
N ALA A 589 -35.49 34.16 -49.04
CA ALA A 589 -34.66 34.64 -50.15
C ALA A 589 -35.49 35.08 -51.38
N GLN A 590 -36.54 34.32 -51.71
CA GLN A 590 -37.48 34.71 -52.76
C GLN A 590 -38.22 36.00 -52.41
N THR A 591 -38.76 36.09 -51.19
CA THR A 591 -39.51 37.27 -50.73
C THR A 591 -38.64 38.53 -50.69
N GLN A 592 -37.38 38.42 -50.25
CA GLN A 592 -36.42 39.52 -50.25
C GLN A 592 -36.10 40.00 -51.68
N THR A 593 -35.92 39.07 -52.61
CA THR A 593 -35.68 39.39 -54.03
C THR A 593 -36.89 40.08 -54.65
N ASP A 594 -38.09 39.56 -54.40
CA ASP A 594 -39.35 40.12 -54.88
C ASP A 594 -39.55 41.55 -54.36
N LEU A 595 -39.36 41.77 -53.04
CA LEU A 595 -39.48 43.10 -52.44
C LEU A 595 -38.44 44.08 -52.99
N THR A 596 -37.18 43.66 -53.14
CA THR A 596 -36.10 44.51 -53.69
C THR A 596 -36.41 44.93 -55.13
N ASN A 597 -36.90 44.00 -55.96
CA ASN A 597 -37.30 44.29 -57.33
C ASN A 597 -38.52 45.23 -57.38
N ASP A 598 -39.53 44.99 -56.54
CA ASP A 598 -40.72 45.86 -56.46
C ASP A 598 -40.38 47.28 -55.99
N ILE A 599 -39.48 47.40 -55.00
CA ILE A 599 -38.94 48.69 -54.53
C ILE A 599 -38.23 49.41 -55.67
N GLY A 600 -37.29 48.75 -56.35
CA GLY A 600 -36.56 49.35 -57.47
C GLY A 600 -37.48 49.76 -58.64
N ASN A 601 -38.52 48.98 -58.91
CA ASN A 601 -39.55 49.32 -59.90
C ASN A 601 -40.35 50.57 -59.48
N LEU A 602 -40.80 50.64 -58.23
CA LEU A 602 -41.55 51.79 -57.70
C LEU A 602 -40.68 53.05 -57.64
N GLU A 603 -39.43 52.95 -57.20
CA GLU A 603 -38.45 54.05 -57.22
C GLU A 603 -38.24 54.55 -58.65
N THR A 604 -38.10 53.65 -59.63
CA THR A 604 -37.96 54.02 -61.03
C THR A 604 -39.20 54.74 -61.55
N ILE A 605 -40.40 54.27 -61.22
CA ILE A 605 -41.66 54.93 -61.60
C ILE A 605 -41.76 56.33 -60.97
N ILE A 606 -41.47 56.47 -59.68
CA ILE A 606 -41.52 57.74 -58.94
C ILE A 606 -40.48 58.72 -59.49
N ASN A 607 -39.24 58.26 -59.72
CA ASN A 607 -38.16 59.08 -60.26
C ASN A 607 -38.45 59.48 -61.72
N ASN A 608 -39.00 58.60 -62.55
CA ASN A 608 -39.39 58.94 -63.91
C ASN A 608 -40.53 59.96 -63.94
N PHE A 609 -41.52 59.84 -63.04
CA PHE A 609 -42.58 60.84 -62.90
C PHE A 609 -41.99 62.20 -62.50
N CYS A 610 -41.14 62.22 -61.47
CA CYS A 610 -40.50 63.45 -61.00
C CYS A 610 -39.54 64.04 -62.03
N ALA A 611 -38.79 63.23 -62.77
CA ALA A 611 -37.85 63.72 -63.78
C ALA A 611 -38.55 64.18 -65.04
N THR A 612 -39.52 63.42 -65.56
CA THR A 612 -40.10 63.69 -66.89
C THR A 612 -41.19 64.76 -66.82
N GLU A 613 -42.15 64.64 -65.90
CA GLU A 613 -43.29 65.55 -65.84
C GLU A 613 -42.91 66.90 -65.21
N ILE A 614 -42.05 66.91 -64.19
CA ILE A 614 -41.55 68.18 -63.61
C ILE A 614 -40.62 68.90 -64.59
N GLN A 615 -39.69 68.22 -65.26
CA GLN A 615 -38.84 68.90 -66.27
C GLN A 615 -39.66 69.42 -67.45
N THR A 616 -40.67 68.69 -67.91
CA THR A 616 -41.56 69.16 -69.00
C THR A 616 -42.34 70.40 -68.54
N LEU A 617 -42.78 70.43 -67.28
CA LEU A 617 -43.42 71.60 -66.67
C LEU A 617 -42.47 72.78 -66.51
N GLU A 618 -41.25 72.56 -66.02
CA GLU A 618 -40.20 73.58 -65.91
C GLU A 618 -39.85 74.17 -67.27
N GLN A 619 -39.74 73.34 -68.31
CA GLN A 619 -39.53 73.80 -69.69
C GLN A 619 -40.71 74.64 -70.19
N ALA A 620 -41.95 74.22 -69.93
CA ALA A 620 -43.13 74.99 -70.30
C ALA A 620 -43.19 76.35 -69.58
N ILE A 621 -42.90 76.38 -68.28
CA ILE A 621 -42.81 77.62 -67.48
C ILE A 621 -41.71 78.55 -68.05
N ASN A 622 -40.51 78.02 -68.28
CA ASN A 622 -39.40 78.79 -68.83
C ASN A 622 -39.70 79.33 -70.23
N GLN A 623 -40.40 78.55 -71.07
CA GLN A 623 -40.84 79.00 -72.39
C GLN A 623 -41.86 80.14 -72.28
N THR A 624 -42.81 80.05 -71.36
CA THR A 624 -43.78 81.13 -71.09
C THR A 624 -43.07 82.40 -70.59
N VAL A 625 -42.10 82.27 -69.67
CA VAL A 625 -41.29 83.42 -69.18
C VAL A 625 -40.45 84.04 -70.31
N TYR A 626 -39.84 83.22 -71.17
CA TYR A 626 -39.05 83.69 -72.31
C TYR A 626 -39.91 84.45 -73.33
N ASN A 627 -41.08 83.93 -73.69
CA ASN A 627 -42.00 84.57 -74.65
C ASN A 627 -42.49 85.94 -74.14
N VAL A 628 -42.68 86.08 -72.83
CA VAL A 628 -43.09 87.34 -72.18
C VAL A 628 -41.96 88.36 -72.21
N ASN A 629 -40.71 87.94 -71.96
CA ASN A 629 -39.55 88.83 -72.04
C ASN A 629 -39.23 89.26 -73.49
N ALA A 630 -39.47 88.40 -74.48
CA ALA A 630 -39.20 88.69 -75.89
C ALA A 630 -40.20 89.67 -76.53
N THR A 631 -41.42 89.80 -76.00
CA THR A 631 -42.48 90.64 -76.57
C THR A 631 -42.55 92.05 -75.97
N GLY A 632 -41.77 92.36 -74.93
CA GLY A 632 -41.59 93.72 -74.40
C GLY A 632 -42.81 94.35 -73.71
N THR A 633 -43.96 93.68 -73.73
CA THR A 633 -45.15 94.04 -72.98
C THR A 633 -45.37 93.00 -71.89
N TRP A 634 -45.19 93.38 -70.63
CA TRP A 634 -45.83 92.71 -69.50
C TRP A 634 -47.36 92.91 -69.66
N ALA A 635 -47.99 92.15 -70.55
CA ALA A 635 -49.39 91.81 -70.36
C ALA A 635 -49.43 91.02 -69.03
N PRO A 636 -50.25 91.41 -68.05
CA PRO A 636 -50.21 90.80 -66.74
C PRO A 636 -50.53 89.31 -66.90
N ILE A 637 -49.50 88.47 -66.88
CA ILE A 637 -49.67 87.06 -66.54
C ILE A 637 -50.13 87.14 -65.09
N ALA A 638 -51.41 86.87 -64.87
CA ALA A 638 -51.93 86.63 -63.53
C ALA A 638 -51.87 87.84 -62.56
N ASN A 639 -52.93 88.07 -61.80
CA ASN A 639 -52.81 88.89 -60.59
C ASN A 639 -51.80 88.21 -59.61
N ASN A 640 -51.23 88.96 -58.65
CA ASN A 640 -50.28 88.40 -57.67
C ASN A 640 -50.81 87.12 -56.96
N ALA A 641 -52.13 86.96 -56.85
CA ALA A 641 -52.75 85.79 -56.24
C ALA A 641 -52.63 84.52 -57.11
N GLU A 642 -52.75 84.62 -58.44
CA GLU A 642 -52.58 83.51 -59.38
C GLU A 642 -51.13 83.02 -59.43
N LEU A 643 -50.14 83.92 -59.38
CA LEU A 643 -48.71 83.55 -59.27
C LEU A 643 -48.42 82.87 -57.93
N THR A 644 -48.98 83.39 -56.83
CA THR A 644 -48.84 82.78 -55.50
C THR A 644 -49.49 81.38 -55.47
N ALA A 645 -50.64 81.20 -56.12
CA ALA A 645 -51.31 79.91 -56.23
C ALA A 645 -50.53 78.91 -57.09
N LEU A 646 -49.90 79.38 -58.18
CA LEU A 646 -49.02 78.56 -59.01
C LEU A 646 -47.79 78.11 -58.23
N ASP A 647 -47.10 79.02 -57.53
CA ASP A 647 -45.97 78.68 -56.67
C ASP A 647 -46.37 77.68 -55.57
N ALA A 648 -47.53 77.88 -54.94
CA ALA A 648 -48.04 76.96 -53.93
C ALA A 648 -48.33 75.56 -54.52
N PHE A 649 -48.91 75.50 -55.72
CA PHE A 649 -49.16 74.24 -56.43
C PHE A 649 -47.86 73.53 -56.78
N LEU A 650 -46.91 74.23 -57.40
CA LEU A 650 -45.61 73.67 -57.81
C LEU A 650 -44.83 73.11 -56.61
N ASN A 651 -44.76 73.86 -55.51
CA ASN A 651 -44.10 73.41 -54.29
C ASN A 651 -44.78 72.18 -53.66
N SER A 652 -46.09 71.99 -53.90
CA SER A 652 -46.87 70.87 -53.36
C SER A 652 -46.80 69.58 -54.17
N ILE A 653 -46.37 69.61 -55.44
CA ILE A 653 -46.27 68.42 -56.33
C ILE A 653 -45.37 67.34 -55.71
N SER A 654 -44.29 67.78 -55.07
CA SER A 654 -43.32 66.89 -54.42
C SER A 654 -43.81 66.34 -53.08
N GLY A 655 -44.92 66.83 -52.54
CA GLY A 655 -45.50 66.43 -51.25
C GLY A 655 -46.69 65.47 -51.37
N ASP A 656 -47.17 65.01 -50.21
CA ASP A 656 -48.28 64.05 -50.12
C ASP A 656 -49.65 64.69 -50.33
N THR A 657 -49.74 66.02 -50.23
CA THR A 657 -50.96 66.80 -50.44
C THR A 657 -50.72 67.83 -51.54
N LEU A 658 -51.58 67.81 -52.56
CA LEU A 658 -51.55 68.78 -53.64
C LEU A 658 -52.36 70.02 -53.27
N ALA A 659 -51.82 71.22 -53.50
CA ALA A 659 -52.54 72.47 -53.33
C ALA A 659 -53.65 72.62 -54.40
N ALA A 660 -54.56 73.55 -54.19
CA ALA A 660 -55.64 73.81 -55.16
C ALA A 660 -55.06 74.19 -56.53
N MET A 661 -55.59 73.59 -57.60
CA MET A 661 -55.13 73.84 -58.95
C MET A 661 -55.34 75.31 -59.32
N PRO A 662 -54.29 76.02 -59.77
CA PRO A 662 -54.43 77.41 -60.19
C PRO A 662 -55.17 77.47 -61.53
N THR A 663 -56.00 78.51 -61.67
CA THR A 663 -56.66 78.86 -62.93
C THR A 663 -55.96 80.07 -63.51
N LEU A 664 -55.24 79.89 -64.61
CA LEU A 664 -54.48 80.97 -65.23
C LEU A 664 -55.37 81.78 -66.18
N THR A 665 -55.49 83.09 -65.97
CA THR A 665 -56.32 83.96 -66.82
C THR A 665 -55.47 84.94 -67.63
N GLY A 666 -55.18 84.60 -68.89
CA GLY A 666 -54.41 85.47 -69.80
C GLY A 666 -54.60 85.11 -71.27
N THR A 667 -54.24 86.02 -72.17
CA THR A 667 -54.47 85.88 -73.63
C THR A 667 -53.28 85.29 -74.40
N ASP A 668 -52.20 84.91 -73.71
CA ASP A 668 -51.02 84.33 -74.35
C ASP A 668 -51.29 82.88 -74.83
N PRO A 669 -50.94 82.52 -76.07
CA PRO A 669 -51.17 81.18 -76.61
C PRO A 669 -50.51 80.03 -75.83
N SER A 670 -49.50 80.29 -75.00
CA SER A 670 -48.82 79.30 -74.16
C SER A 670 -49.57 78.97 -72.85
N ILE A 671 -50.52 79.83 -72.42
CA ILE A 671 -51.27 79.63 -71.15
C ILE A 671 -52.16 78.38 -71.18
N PRO A 672 -52.93 78.09 -72.25
CA PRO A 672 -53.70 76.84 -72.34
C PRO A 672 -52.83 75.58 -72.30
N ALA A 673 -51.63 75.63 -72.89
CA ALA A 673 -50.69 74.50 -72.86
C ALA A 673 -50.16 74.26 -71.44
N LEU A 674 -49.80 75.32 -70.72
CA LEU A 674 -49.40 75.26 -69.31
C LEU A 674 -50.54 74.74 -68.42
N GLN A 675 -51.78 75.23 -68.61
CA GLN A 675 -52.95 74.74 -67.87
C GLN A 675 -53.20 73.24 -68.12
N ASN A 676 -53.03 72.76 -69.35
CA ASN A 676 -53.15 71.33 -69.66
C ASN A 676 -52.07 70.48 -68.97
N HIS A 677 -50.82 70.96 -68.88
CA HIS A 677 -49.78 70.26 -68.12
C HIS A 677 -50.08 70.24 -66.61
N LEU A 678 -50.58 71.33 -66.04
CA LEU A 678 -51.05 71.38 -64.65
C LEU A 678 -52.20 70.39 -64.39
N ASN A 679 -53.16 70.29 -65.32
CA ASN A 679 -54.26 69.33 -65.25
C ASN A 679 -53.76 67.87 -65.28
N THR A 680 -52.79 67.55 -66.14
CA THR A 680 -52.19 66.21 -66.23
C THR A 680 -51.49 65.83 -64.94
N ILE A 681 -50.70 66.74 -64.37
CA ILE A 681 -50.02 66.51 -63.08
C ILE A 681 -51.03 66.31 -61.95
N ALA A 682 -52.07 67.14 -61.89
CA ALA A 682 -53.13 66.99 -60.89
C ALA A 682 -53.84 65.63 -61.00
N ALA A 683 -54.09 65.14 -62.21
CA ALA A 683 -54.70 63.84 -62.45
C ALA A 683 -53.79 62.66 -62.07
N GLN A 684 -52.47 62.82 -62.19
CA GLN A 684 -51.49 61.76 -61.91
C GLN A 684 -50.94 61.79 -60.48
N HIS A 685 -51.07 62.89 -59.75
CA HIS A 685 -50.56 63.04 -58.37
C HIS A 685 -51.13 61.99 -57.42
N ALA A 686 -52.41 61.63 -57.53
CA ALA A 686 -53.02 60.58 -56.73
C ALA A 686 -52.33 59.20 -56.90
N ASN A 687 -51.87 58.90 -58.12
CA ASN A 687 -51.10 57.68 -58.39
C ASN A 687 -49.70 57.76 -57.80
N LEU A 688 -49.06 58.93 -57.86
CA LEU A 688 -47.75 59.16 -57.22
C LEU A 688 -47.82 58.93 -55.71
N VAL A 689 -48.81 59.52 -55.03
CA VAL A 689 -49.01 59.35 -53.57
C VAL A 689 -49.27 57.88 -53.23
N THR A 690 -50.09 57.20 -54.03
CA THR A 690 -50.35 55.76 -53.86
C THR A 690 -49.07 54.93 -53.99
N ASN A 691 -48.26 55.19 -55.03
CA ASN A 691 -47.00 54.50 -55.26
C ASN A 691 -45.97 54.77 -54.16
N ARG A 692 -45.90 56.00 -53.63
CA ARG A 692 -45.05 56.34 -52.47
C ARG A 692 -45.50 55.61 -51.21
N GLY A 693 -46.79 55.53 -50.95
CA GLY A 693 -47.34 54.74 -49.84
C GLY A 693 -47.00 53.25 -49.99
N GLN A 694 -47.09 52.70 -51.20
CA GLN A 694 -46.70 51.31 -51.49
C GLN A 694 -45.19 51.10 -51.33
N LEU A 695 -44.36 52.04 -51.79
CA LEU A 695 -42.91 52.00 -51.62
C LEU A 695 -42.55 51.96 -50.14
N ALA A 696 -43.11 52.88 -49.34
CA ALA A 696 -42.88 52.92 -47.90
C ALA A 696 -43.30 51.61 -47.20
N ASN A 697 -44.48 51.06 -47.54
CA ASN A 697 -44.94 49.80 -46.98
C ASN A 697 -44.05 48.60 -47.35
N LYS A 698 -43.58 48.54 -48.61
CA LYS A 698 -42.68 47.47 -49.08
C LYS A 698 -41.28 47.60 -48.48
N GLN A 699 -40.77 48.83 -48.34
CA GLN A 699 -39.50 49.09 -47.65
C GLN A 699 -39.58 48.65 -46.20
N GLN A 700 -40.64 49.02 -45.49
CA GLN A 700 -40.88 48.57 -44.11
C GLN A 700 -40.94 47.03 -44.03
N SER A 701 -41.63 46.38 -44.97
CA SER A 701 -41.73 44.91 -45.02
C SER A 701 -40.37 44.24 -45.28
N LEU A 702 -39.51 44.86 -46.10
CA LEU A 702 -38.16 44.38 -46.38
C LEU A 702 -37.26 44.53 -45.15
N ASP A 703 -37.32 45.69 -44.49
CA ASP A 703 -36.57 45.98 -43.27
C ASP A 703 -36.99 45.04 -42.13
N ASP A 704 -38.30 44.83 -41.95
CA ASP A 704 -38.85 43.89 -40.96
C ASP A 704 -38.42 42.43 -41.25
N LEU A 705 -38.34 42.03 -42.53
CA LEU A 705 -37.88 40.71 -42.93
C LEU A 705 -36.39 40.50 -42.62
N ILE A 706 -35.55 41.48 -42.93
CA ILE A 706 -34.09 41.44 -42.68
C ILE A 706 -33.84 41.43 -41.17
N ASN A 707 -34.40 42.39 -40.45
CA ASN A 707 -34.25 42.52 -38.98
C ASN A 707 -34.79 41.28 -38.27
N GLY A 708 -35.94 40.76 -38.71
CA GLY A 708 -36.53 39.53 -38.17
C GLY A 708 -35.65 38.31 -38.38
N THR A 709 -35.04 38.17 -39.57
CA THR A 709 -34.15 37.03 -39.89
C THR A 709 -32.86 37.08 -39.09
N GLU A 710 -32.27 38.27 -38.91
CA GLU A 710 -31.09 38.46 -38.06
C GLU A 710 -31.40 38.15 -36.60
N LEU A 711 -32.50 38.70 -36.07
CA LEU A 711 -32.97 38.45 -34.72
C LEU A 711 -33.25 36.95 -34.48
N LEU A 712 -33.85 36.26 -35.45
CA LEU A 712 -34.11 34.83 -35.36
C LEU A 712 -32.81 34.01 -35.29
N THR A 713 -31.79 34.42 -36.04
CA THR A 713 -30.46 33.79 -35.99
C THR A 713 -29.82 33.99 -34.62
N GLN A 714 -29.86 35.21 -34.09
CA GLN A 714 -29.34 35.54 -32.75
C GLN A 714 -30.09 34.77 -31.65
N LEU A 715 -31.42 34.79 -31.65
CA LEU A 715 -32.25 34.06 -30.68
C LEU A 715 -32.02 32.55 -30.76
N THR A 716 -31.85 31.99 -31.96
CA THR A 716 -31.58 30.56 -32.12
C THR A 716 -30.22 30.17 -31.55
N ALA A 717 -29.20 31.01 -31.76
CA ALA A 717 -27.88 30.82 -31.15
C ALA A 717 -27.94 30.92 -29.62
N GLN A 718 -28.61 31.95 -29.08
CA GLN A 718 -28.80 32.16 -27.64
C GLN A 718 -29.57 31.02 -26.99
N ILE A 719 -30.70 30.60 -27.58
CA ILE A 719 -31.49 29.46 -27.09
C ILE A 719 -30.64 28.19 -27.07
N THR A 720 -29.84 27.94 -28.12
CA THR A 720 -28.96 26.76 -28.18
C THR A 720 -27.88 26.81 -27.08
N GLU A 721 -27.28 27.97 -26.86
CA GLU A 721 -26.28 28.20 -25.81
C GLU A 721 -26.89 28.00 -24.41
N HIS A 722 -27.99 28.68 -24.11
CA HIS A 722 -28.70 28.57 -22.83
C HIS A 722 -29.29 27.17 -22.61
N GLU A 723 -29.79 26.47 -23.65
CA GLU A 723 -30.23 25.07 -23.55
C GLU A 723 -29.08 24.14 -23.19
N ASN A 724 -27.91 24.33 -23.80
CA ASN A 724 -26.71 23.57 -23.44
C ASN A 724 -26.28 23.85 -22.01
N GLU A 725 -26.39 25.09 -21.54
CA GLU A 725 -26.08 25.47 -20.15
C GLU A 725 -27.06 24.84 -19.15
N VAL A 726 -28.37 24.86 -19.44
CA VAL A 726 -29.41 24.22 -18.59
C VAL A 726 -29.27 22.70 -18.59
N ASN A 727 -29.04 22.08 -19.74
CA ASN A 727 -28.91 20.62 -19.88
C ASN A 727 -27.64 20.10 -19.19
N ASN A 728 -26.56 20.88 -19.22
CA ASN A 728 -25.32 20.55 -18.52
C ASN A 728 -25.25 21.17 -17.11
N TRP A 729 -26.30 21.84 -16.64
CA TRP A 729 -26.28 22.56 -15.37
C TRP A 729 -25.85 21.65 -14.22
N ASP A 730 -26.43 20.46 -14.13
CA ASP A 730 -26.14 19.51 -13.05
C ASP A 730 -24.74 18.88 -13.18
N ALA A 731 -24.16 18.86 -14.38
CA ALA A 731 -22.80 18.38 -14.66
C ALA A 731 -21.73 19.46 -14.41
N ASN A 732 -22.04 20.72 -14.75
CA ASN A 732 -21.19 21.89 -14.53
C ASN A 732 -21.25 22.38 -13.07
N HIS A 733 -22.34 22.07 -12.37
CA HIS A 733 -22.57 22.42 -10.97
C HIS A 733 -22.79 21.18 -10.10
N ILE A 734 -22.17 20.03 -10.46
CA ILE A 734 -22.02 18.89 -9.54
C ILE A 734 -21.61 19.48 -8.21
N ASP A 735 -22.43 19.29 -7.16
CA ASP A 735 -22.30 19.94 -5.84
C ASP A 735 -20.82 20.03 -5.51
N GLU A 736 -20.20 21.18 -5.81
CA GLU A 736 -18.73 21.28 -5.87
C GLU A 736 -18.15 21.04 -4.48
N LEU A 737 -18.98 21.29 -3.47
CA LEU A 737 -18.76 20.87 -2.11
C LEU A 737 -18.76 19.35 -1.96
N GLU A 738 -19.77 18.65 -2.47
CA GLU A 738 -19.81 17.19 -2.49
C GLU A 738 -18.62 16.61 -3.28
N GLU A 739 -18.21 17.24 -4.38
CA GLU A 739 -17.02 16.85 -5.15
C GLU A 739 -15.75 17.03 -4.31
N LEU A 740 -15.52 18.22 -3.74
CA LEU A 740 -14.36 18.49 -2.88
C LEU A 740 -14.37 17.62 -1.63
N VAL A 741 -15.54 17.33 -1.07
CA VAL A 741 -15.73 16.42 0.06
C VAL A 741 -15.41 14.98 -0.33
N LYS A 742 -15.93 14.49 -1.46
CA LYS A 742 -15.60 13.16 -2.01
C LYS A 742 -14.12 13.05 -2.30
N TYR A 743 -13.53 14.11 -2.85
CA TYR A 743 -12.12 14.20 -3.16
C TYR A 743 -11.24 14.18 -1.90
N TRP A 744 -11.58 14.97 -0.88
CA TRP A 744 -10.91 14.91 0.42
C TRP A 744 -11.10 13.55 1.11
N ASN A 745 -12.31 12.98 1.06
CA ASN A 745 -12.57 11.65 1.57
C ASN A 745 -11.79 10.58 0.79
N MET A 746 -11.56 10.73 -0.51
CA MET A 746 -10.70 9.85 -1.30
C MET A 746 -9.24 9.95 -0.81
N LEU A 747 -8.73 11.18 -0.67
CA LEU A 747 -7.41 11.44 -0.11
C LEU A 747 -7.27 10.82 1.30
N GLU A 748 -8.34 10.78 2.10
CA GLU A 748 -8.37 10.18 3.43
C GLU A 748 -8.57 8.64 3.43
N THR A 749 -9.53 8.11 2.67
CA THR A 749 -10.02 6.72 2.76
C THR A 749 -9.30 5.73 1.86
N GLY A 750 -8.56 6.17 0.84
CA GLY A 750 -7.56 5.35 0.13
C GLY A 750 -6.45 4.81 1.03
N ARG A 751 -6.51 5.08 2.35
CA ARG A 751 -5.56 4.72 3.41
C ARG A 751 -6.08 3.64 4.38
N ASN A 752 -7.34 3.20 4.25
CA ASN A 752 -7.99 2.27 5.20
C ASN A 752 -7.77 0.77 4.91
N THR A 753 -6.81 0.39 4.07
CA THR A 753 -6.66 -1.03 3.69
C THR A 753 -5.97 -1.89 4.74
N HIS A 754 -5.16 -1.36 5.67
CA HIS A 754 -4.44 -2.17 6.69
C HIS A 754 -4.59 -1.72 8.15
N MET A 755 -5.37 -0.69 8.45
CA MET A 755 -5.85 -0.41 9.81
C MET A 755 -7.36 -0.23 9.74
N GLY A 756 -8.10 -0.92 10.61
CA GLY A 756 -9.57 -1.01 10.59
C GLY A 756 -10.30 0.35 10.58
N PRO A 757 -11.64 0.34 10.48
CA PRO A 757 -12.46 1.48 10.05
C PRO A 757 -12.49 2.60 11.10
N MET A 758 -11.45 3.42 11.14
CA MET A 758 -11.35 4.59 11.98
C MET A 758 -11.46 5.85 11.12
N TYR A 759 -12.54 6.60 11.36
CA TYR A 759 -12.83 7.95 10.87
C TYR A 759 -13.31 8.07 9.41
N ASN A 760 -14.62 7.85 9.24
CA ASN A 760 -15.35 8.40 8.10
C ASN A 760 -15.97 9.75 8.56
N TRP A 761 -15.45 10.87 8.07
CA TRP A 761 -15.68 12.24 8.59
C TRP A 761 -17.11 12.78 8.42
N LEU A 762 -17.93 12.17 7.56
CA LEU A 762 -19.28 12.65 7.24
C LEU A 762 -20.29 11.50 7.28
N ARG A 763 -20.45 10.89 8.46
CA ARG A 763 -21.34 9.73 8.70
C ARG A 763 -22.82 9.91 8.27
N ASN A 764 -23.25 11.10 7.85
CA ASN A 764 -24.66 11.39 7.53
C ASN A 764 -24.98 11.58 6.04
N LEU A 765 -24.02 11.52 5.11
CA LEU A 765 -24.32 11.66 3.67
C LEU A 765 -24.19 10.30 2.94
N LYS A 766 -25.28 9.52 2.99
CA LYS A 766 -25.69 8.46 2.03
C LYS A 766 -24.66 7.37 1.66
N LYS A 767 -24.29 6.55 2.65
CA LYS A 767 -23.35 5.41 2.53
C LYS A 767 -23.71 4.23 1.60
N LYS A 768 -24.89 4.16 0.96
CA LYS A 768 -25.26 2.96 0.16
C LYS A 768 -25.30 3.16 -1.36
N ASN A 769 -25.47 4.38 -1.86
CA ASN A 769 -25.69 4.61 -3.29
C ASN A 769 -24.44 5.12 -4.02
N ALA A 770 -23.54 5.85 -3.35
CA ALA A 770 -22.33 6.40 -3.99
C ALA A 770 -21.29 5.32 -4.34
N GLN A 771 -21.04 4.35 -3.45
CA GLN A 771 -20.14 3.23 -3.75
C GLN A 771 -20.69 2.33 -4.87
N LYS A 772 -22.03 2.20 -4.95
CA LYS A 772 -22.71 1.40 -5.96
C LYS A 772 -22.65 2.07 -7.34
N ARG A 773 -22.80 3.41 -7.39
CA ARG A 773 -22.64 4.22 -8.61
C ARG A 773 -21.18 4.30 -9.07
N PHE A 774 -20.23 4.53 -8.17
CA PHE A 774 -18.81 4.52 -8.49
C PHE A 774 -18.36 3.17 -9.08
N ASN A 775 -18.79 2.05 -8.46
CA ASN A 775 -18.50 0.73 -9.00
C ASN A 775 -19.20 0.43 -10.34
N GLN A 776 -20.31 1.12 -10.65
CA GLN A 776 -21.01 1.01 -11.93
C GLN A 776 -20.36 1.86 -13.04
N GLU A 777 -19.65 2.94 -12.68
CA GLU A 777 -19.03 3.87 -13.64
C GLU A 777 -17.56 3.54 -13.98
N ILE A 778 -16.88 2.71 -13.17
CA ILE A 778 -15.51 2.24 -13.43
C ILE A 778 -15.33 1.64 -14.85
N PRO A 779 -16.24 0.79 -15.37
CA PRO A 779 -16.10 0.24 -16.73
C PRO A 779 -16.16 1.33 -17.82
N ASN A 780 -16.97 2.38 -17.63
CA ASN A 780 -17.11 3.47 -18.60
C ASN A 780 -15.91 4.42 -18.57
N ILE A 781 -15.34 4.67 -17.38
CA ILE A 781 -14.12 5.48 -17.23
C ILE A 781 -12.91 4.75 -17.84
N ILE A 782 -12.80 3.43 -17.65
CA ILE A 782 -11.75 2.61 -18.26
C ILE A 782 -11.94 2.54 -19.79
N SER A 783 -13.18 2.45 -20.28
CA SER A 783 -13.49 2.47 -21.72
C SER A 783 -13.12 3.81 -22.38
N ALA A 784 -13.45 4.94 -21.74
CA ALA A 784 -13.09 6.28 -22.21
C ALA A 784 -11.56 6.52 -22.18
N TYR A 785 -10.88 6.01 -21.16
CA TYR A 785 -9.42 6.06 -21.08
C TYR A 785 -8.76 5.24 -22.20
N ASN A 786 -9.25 4.03 -22.48
CA ASN A 786 -8.74 3.21 -23.57
C ASN A 786 -9.01 3.83 -24.96
N GLN A 787 -10.20 4.41 -25.20
CA GLN A 787 -10.49 5.14 -26.44
C GLN A 787 -9.58 6.36 -26.65
N SER A 788 -9.21 7.07 -25.59
CA SER A 788 -8.27 8.20 -25.70
C SER A 788 -6.84 7.77 -26.06
N HIS A 789 -6.46 6.52 -25.78
CA HIS A 789 -5.14 5.98 -26.09
C HIS A 789 -5.06 5.24 -27.43
N THR A 790 -6.19 4.84 -28.02
CA THR A 790 -6.24 4.32 -29.40
C THR A 790 -6.30 5.41 -30.47
N ILE A 791 -6.54 6.68 -30.10
CA ILE A 791 -6.50 7.83 -31.01
C ILE A 791 -5.10 8.46 -31.07
N ALA A 792 -4.20 8.06 -30.17
CA ALA A 792 -2.81 8.52 -30.10
C ALA A 792 -1.78 7.50 -30.64
N ALA A 793 -2.25 6.40 -31.26
CA ALA A 793 -1.48 5.45 -32.05
C ALA A 793 -2.11 5.36 -33.44
#